data_AF-A0AAV9V3G1-F1
#
_entry.id   AF-A0AAV9V3G1-F1
#
_cell.length_a   1.000
_cell.length_b   1.000
_cell.length_c   1.000
_cell.angle_alpha   90.00
_cell.angle_beta   90.00
_cell.angle_gamma   90.00
#
_symmetry.space_group_name_H-M   'P 1'
#
loop_
_entity.id
_entity.type
_entity.pdbx_description
1 polymer ?
#
loop_
_entity_poly.entity_id
_entity_poly.type
_entity_poly.pdbx_seq_one_letter_code
_entity_poly.pdbx_strand_id
1 'polypeptide(L)'
;MRLLPRTLAAFSLLVPTLVFAQEASPDLSDRDCTTYFRQETFTDSPWLWASHITNFDYDKFFKLNLDLIDRDLSFSSQNITRILLEASRTSRVRPTQISYPLAVSYETVKATCGATSGLYAWALISDTLTTWILPLFGLIVSLPWGSNGRGHTILMIFRWIGSPFASLTYIFWNLRAIGRAAILADLGTPRPPRKSKTQRKEIRDEENIELDETSNEGQRPSEEQLEREPEPVEAQDPDNEIFSSVRDSFAILCVMNQYKLSSRLPMSESTLRENILTALFLDDDVAGKPGLVKHRAHVAVEIRRFRKRGVVPVLASLGWYFCALAISMLKVFGDVGNNSTAHNLALGLLMGWLPVLVSTAIIDRNSVDSEHVKVLLNSLMEMVHNHDVTFAKFVGQGRRRWHYGVAHPILSMLERYPNSLQRPVNWARVAKVCIDDNLPGHGSRTFSINYFSKWEFVHMLAAWLTIGMSVLGAWYISYNTPTVGLGCRSFSYAMFLVCCTLTGLVEFSLYPIIYRPVKKKHTGDSLVEEGFIGYLQSKRFRGRMNGVLAGLEVISTIVLLITIFMQTTGGFQYFWCRASLFGSRGGYIIFDTVVFINRFFDAIMYWTIGIVVSSIVPGVGTIWALREWLTQSFLWSSDVAMARRGLGRVRAWKGFWWRLRWGGRLNLKWLKGGIGWRP
;
A
#
# COMPACT_ATOMS: atom_id res chain seq x y z
N MET A 1 -10.10 -2.23 -28.32
CA MET A 1 -10.81 -3.43 -27.82
C MET A 1 -10.61 -4.69 -28.66
N ARG A 2 -10.14 -4.64 -29.92
CA ARG A 2 -9.96 -5.85 -30.77
C ARG A 2 -8.58 -6.54 -30.68
N LEU A 3 -7.59 -5.97 -29.99
CA LEU A 3 -6.26 -6.61 -29.80
C LEU A 3 -6.16 -7.49 -28.54
N LEU A 4 -6.99 -7.24 -27.53
CA LEU A 4 -6.97 -7.96 -26.26
C LEU A 4 -7.21 -9.48 -26.39
N PRO A 5 -8.14 -9.98 -27.25
CA PRO A 5 -8.33 -11.42 -27.39
C PRO A 5 -7.20 -12.12 -28.16
N ARG A 6 -6.46 -11.41 -29.03
CA ARG A 6 -5.33 -12.01 -29.79
C ARG A 6 -4.05 -12.09 -28.97
N THR A 7 -3.79 -11.12 -28.10
CA THR A 7 -2.68 -11.17 -27.14
C THR A 7 -2.96 -12.14 -25.99
N LEU A 8 -4.22 -12.24 -25.54
CA LEU A 8 -4.63 -13.27 -24.59
C LEU A 8 -4.57 -14.66 -25.22
N ALA A 9 -4.98 -14.85 -26.48
CA ALA A 9 -4.88 -16.12 -27.19
C ALA A 9 -3.43 -16.59 -27.36
N ALA A 10 -2.50 -15.69 -27.69
CA ALA A 10 -1.08 -16.04 -27.81
C ALA A 10 -0.45 -16.42 -26.46
N PHE A 11 -0.86 -15.78 -25.35
CA PHE A 11 -0.40 -16.13 -24.00
C PHE A 11 -1.11 -17.36 -23.41
N SER A 12 -2.38 -17.58 -23.76
CA SER A 12 -3.16 -18.76 -23.35
C SER A 12 -2.90 -19.98 -24.22
N LEU A 13 -2.12 -19.86 -25.30
CA LEU A 13 -1.64 -21.01 -26.11
C LEU A 13 -0.23 -21.45 -25.73
N LEU A 14 0.53 -20.64 -24.98
CA LEU A 14 1.90 -20.94 -24.55
C LEU A 14 2.00 -21.53 -23.14
N VAL A 15 0.94 -21.44 -22.31
CA VAL A 15 1.01 -21.83 -20.89
C VAL A 15 0.18 -23.08 -20.54
N PRO A 16 -1.02 -23.34 -21.11
CA PRO A 16 -1.76 -24.57 -20.80
C PRO A 16 -1.28 -25.80 -21.57
N THR A 17 -0.67 -25.63 -22.75
CA THR A 17 -0.16 -26.74 -23.57
C THR A 17 1.07 -27.42 -22.96
N LEU A 18 1.79 -26.74 -22.05
CA LEU A 18 2.86 -27.33 -21.26
C LEU A 18 2.39 -27.92 -19.92
N VAL A 19 1.16 -27.64 -19.49
CA VAL A 19 0.61 -28.12 -18.20
C VAL A 19 -0.27 -29.37 -18.36
N PHE A 20 -0.72 -29.68 -19.58
CA PHE A 20 -1.60 -30.84 -19.85
C PHE A 20 -1.02 -31.90 -20.80
N ALA A 21 0.26 -31.84 -21.15
CA ALA A 21 0.92 -32.97 -21.80
C ALA A 21 1.29 -34.02 -20.74
N GLN A 22 0.30 -34.81 -20.34
CA GLN A 22 0.53 -36.02 -19.56
C GLN A 22 1.06 -37.10 -20.51
N GLU A 23 2.35 -37.00 -20.84
CA GLU A 23 3.09 -38.11 -21.43
C GLU A 23 3.24 -39.19 -20.36
N ALA A 24 2.65 -40.36 -20.64
CA ALA A 24 2.75 -41.57 -19.85
C ALA A 24 4.21 -42.06 -19.83
N SER A 25 5.02 -41.44 -18.98
CA SER A 25 6.29 -41.97 -18.51
C SER A 25 6.12 -42.29 -17.01
N PRO A 26 6.85 -43.28 -16.46
CA PRO A 26 6.70 -43.65 -15.07
C PRO A 26 7.13 -42.45 -14.19
N ASP A 27 6.16 -41.64 -13.76
CA ASP A 27 6.39 -40.47 -12.91
C ASP A 27 6.88 -40.95 -11.54
N LEU A 28 8.21 -41.12 -11.40
CA LEU A 28 8.84 -41.29 -10.11
C LEU A 28 8.61 -40.02 -9.28
N SER A 29 8.17 -40.18 -8.02
CA SER A 29 8.04 -39.03 -7.13
C SER A 29 9.41 -38.41 -6.83
N ASP A 30 9.47 -37.13 -6.39
CA ASP A 30 10.72 -36.47 -5.95
C ASP A 30 11.50 -37.34 -4.93
N ARG A 31 10.78 -38.12 -4.11
CA ARG A 31 11.34 -39.06 -3.15
C ARG A 31 11.97 -40.28 -3.83
N ASP A 32 11.32 -40.84 -4.84
CA ASP A 32 11.83 -42.00 -5.59
C ASP A 32 13.07 -41.60 -6.40
N CYS A 33 13.06 -40.41 -7.00
CA CYS A 33 14.21 -39.84 -7.69
C CYS A 33 15.39 -39.53 -6.75
N THR A 34 15.11 -38.94 -5.58
CA THR A 34 16.15 -38.74 -4.55
C THR A 34 16.74 -40.07 -4.11
N THR A 35 15.90 -41.09 -3.94
CA THR A 35 16.33 -42.44 -3.53
C THR A 35 17.15 -43.11 -4.64
N TYR A 36 16.72 -42.97 -5.90
CA TYR A 36 17.43 -43.46 -7.08
C TYR A 36 18.83 -42.87 -7.16
N PHE A 37 18.96 -41.54 -7.17
CA PHE A 37 20.28 -40.90 -7.23
C PHE A 37 21.15 -41.17 -5.99
N ARG A 38 20.56 -41.50 -4.84
CA ARG A 38 21.30 -41.89 -3.63
C ARG A 38 21.70 -43.38 -3.61
N GLN A 39 20.99 -44.25 -4.32
CA GLN A 39 21.27 -45.69 -4.40
C GLN A 39 22.18 -46.04 -5.58
N GLU A 40 22.05 -45.33 -6.71
CA GLU A 40 22.85 -45.55 -7.91
C GLU A 40 24.26 -44.96 -7.82
N THR A 41 24.58 -44.25 -6.73
CA THR A 41 25.95 -43.88 -6.41
C THR A 41 26.71 -45.14 -6.04
N PHE A 42 27.49 -45.71 -6.95
CA PHE A 42 28.87 -46.20 -6.70
C PHE A 42 29.44 -47.04 -7.86
N THR A 43 29.38 -46.52 -9.09
CA THR A 43 30.38 -46.78 -10.15
C THR A 43 30.03 -45.88 -11.33
N ASP A 44 30.93 -44.96 -11.70
CA ASP A 44 30.79 -43.98 -12.79
C ASP A 44 29.71 -42.91 -12.59
N SER A 45 30.08 -41.77 -11.99
CA SER A 45 29.20 -40.61 -11.72
C SER A 45 29.45 -39.39 -12.64
N PRO A 46 29.33 -39.51 -13.98
CA PRO A 46 29.46 -38.37 -14.90
C PRO A 46 28.29 -37.37 -14.78
N TRP A 47 27.24 -37.71 -14.03
CA TRP A 47 26.03 -36.90 -13.83
C TRP A 47 26.13 -35.90 -12.68
N LEU A 48 27.14 -36.01 -11.82
CA LEU A 48 27.35 -35.07 -10.71
C LEU A 48 27.66 -33.68 -11.28
N TRP A 49 27.06 -32.64 -10.71
CA TRP A 49 27.33 -31.27 -11.14
C TRP A 49 28.83 -30.96 -11.03
N ALA A 50 29.47 -30.76 -12.18
CA ALA A 50 30.93 -30.64 -12.30
C ALA A 50 31.48 -29.25 -12.00
N SER A 51 30.61 -28.26 -11.86
CA SER A 51 31.00 -26.85 -11.69
C SER A 51 30.69 -26.35 -10.27
N HIS A 52 31.16 -25.15 -9.97
CA HIS A 52 30.99 -24.54 -8.66
C HIS A 52 29.50 -24.32 -8.30
N ILE A 53 29.06 -24.87 -7.17
CA ILE A 53 27.75 -24.70 -6.55
C ILE A 53 27.74 -23.36 -5.81
N THR A 54 26.96 -22.41 -6.30
CA THR A 54 26.86 -21.08 -5.67
C THR A 54 26.23 -21.15 -4.28
N ASN A 55 26.72 -20.32 -3.35
CA ASN A 55 26.33 -20.24 -1.94
C ASN A 55 26.60 -21.50 -1.09
N PHE A 56 27.35 -22.48 -1.61
CA PHE A 56 27.85 -23.60 -0.83
C PHE A 56 29.13 -23.20 -0.08
N ASP A 57 29.20 -23.49 1.22
CA ASP A 57 30.39 -23.22 2.03
C ASP A 57 31.43 -24.33 1.85
N TYR A 58 32.23 -24.19 0.80
CA TYR A 58 33.34 -25.09 0.45
C TYR A 58 34.38 -25.16 1.57
N ASP A 59 34.71 -24.03 2.21
CA ASP A 59 35.72 -23.98 3.27
C ASP A 59 35.29 -24.84 4.47
N LYS A 60 34.04 -24.72 4.90
CA LYS A 60 33.48 -25.53 5.99
C LYS A 60 33.34 -27.00 5.59
N PHE A 61 32.96 -27.27 4.34
CA PHE A 61 32.90 -28.62 3.81
C PHE A 61 34.25 -29.32 3.88
N PHE A 62 35.31 -28.70 3.38
CA PHE A 62 36.64 -29.31 3.36
C PHE A 62 37.29 -29.33 4.75
N LYS A 63 37.05 -28.34 5.62
CA LYS A 63 37.48 -28.40 7.04
C LYS A 63 36.90 -29.60 7.78
N LEU A 64 35.68 -30.03 7.44
CA LEU A 64 35.03 -31.20 8.03
C LEU A 64 35.44 -32.52 7.37
N ASN A 65 36.07 -32.48 6.19
CA ASN A 65 36.48 -33.65 5.42
C ASN A 65 37.94 -33.50 4.97
N LEU A 66 38.86 -33.45 5.94
CA LEU A 66 40.29 -33.21 5.68
C LEU A 66 40.92 -34.27 4.75
N ASP A 67 40.34 -35.47 4.70
CA ASP A 67 40.82 -36.60 3.90
C ASP A 67 40.64 -36.41 2.39
N LEU A 68 39.82 -35.45 1.98
CA LEU A 68 39.52 -35.15 0.57
C LEU A 68 40.38 -34.02 -0.01
N ILE A 69 41.22 -33.38 0.79
CA ILE A 69 41.95 -32.17 0.38
C ILE A 69 43.22 -32.54 -0.37
N ASP A 70 43.38 -31.96 -1.56
CA ASP A 70 44.70 -31.84 -2.19
C ASP A 70 45.51 -30.75 -1.48
N ARG A 71 46.61 -31.14 -0.82
CA ARG A 71 47.41 -30.25 0.04
C ARG A 71 48.09 -29.12 -0.73
N ASP A 72 48.20 -29.24 -2.05
CA ASP A 72 48.88 -28.28 -2.91
C ASP A 72 47.95 -27.18 -3.46
N LEU A 73 46.63 -27.27 -3.20
CA LEU A 73 45.60 -26.36 -3.72
C LEU A 73 44.86 -25.60 -2.61
N SER A 74 44.51 -24.33 -2.86
CA SER A 74 43.65 -23.54 -1.97
C SER A 74 42.23 -24.11 -1.92
N PHE A 75 41.52 -23.98 -0.80
CA PHE A 75 40.15 -24.50 -0.60
C PHE A 75 39.17 -24.03 -1.69
N SER A 76 39.25 -22.76 -2.11
CA SER A 76 38.40 -22.20 -3.17
C SER A 76 38.66 -22.75 -4.57
N SER A 77 39.82 -23.38 -4.78
CA SER A 77 40.25 -23.90 -6.08
C SER A 77 40.05 -25.42 -6.20
N GLN A 78 39.52 -26.08 -5.16
CA GLN A 78 39.28 -27.51 -5.16
C GLN A 78 38.05 -27.87 -5.99
N ASN A 79 38.22 -28.77 -6.96
CA ASN A 79 37.12 -29.28 -7.78
C ASN A 79 36.52 -30.53 -7.09
N ILE A 80 35.36 -30.36 -6.45
CA ILE A 80 34.65 -31.43 -5.72
C ILE A 80 34.46 -32.66 -6.61
N THR A 81 34.06 -32.50 -7.86
CA THR A 81 33.75 -33.63 -8.76
C THR A 81 35.00 -34.42 -9.10
N ARG A 82 36.10 -33.73 -9.39
CA ARG A 82 37.40 -34.38 -9.64
C ARG A 82 37.90 -35.11 -8.38
N ILE A 83 37.79 -34.47 -7.21
CA ILE A 83 38.23 -35.05 -5.94
C ILE A 83 37.39 -36.27 -5.56
N LEU A 84 36.07 -36.22 -5.72
CA LEU A 84 35.19 -37.35 -5.46
C LEU A 84 35.48 -38.53 -6.41
N LEU A 85 35.74 -38.25 -7.69
CA LEU A 85 36.14 -39.27 -8.68
C LEU A 85 37.51 -39.89 -8.34
N GLU A 86 38.47 -39.10 -7.86
CA GLU A 86 39.79 -39.59 -7.46
C GLU A 86 39.74 -40.40 -6.15
N ALA A 87 38.94 -39.92 -5.19
CA ALA A 87 38.71 -40.59 -3.90
C ALA A 87 37.99 -41.94 -4.08
N SER A 88 37.05 -42.03 -5.04
CA SER A 88 36.37 -43.30 -5.36
C SER A 88 37.31 -44.32 -6.01
N ARG A 89 38.22 -43.88 -6.88
CA ARG A 89 39.20 -44.76 -7.55
C ARG A 89 40.25 -45.34 -6.60
N THR A 90 40.68 -44.56 -5.61
CA THR A 90 41.80 -44.92 -4.73
C THR A 90 41.42 -45.75 -3.51
N SER A 91 40.12 -46.10 -3.33
CA SER A 91 39.59 -46.76 -2.13
C SER A 91 39.91 -46.04 -0.81
N ARG A 92 40.40 -44.80 -0.86
CA ARG A 92 40.89 -44.03 0.30
C ARG A 92 39.78 -43.60 1.24
N VAL A 93 38.54 -43.51 0.76
CA VAL A 93 37.40 -43.15 1.60
C VAL A 93 36.21 -44.04 1.32
N ARG A 94 35.60 -44.59 2.38
CA ARG A 94 34.31 -45.27 2.25
C ARG A 94 33.22 -44.22 2.07
N PRO A 95 32.40 -44.32 1.02
CA PRO A 95 31.41 -43.28 0.73
C PRO A 95 30.31 -43.10 1.76
N THR A 96 30.07 -44.11 2.59
CA THR A 96 29.11 -44.04 3.69
C THR A 96 29.56 -43.10 4.82
N GLN A 97 30.81 -42.63 4.81
CA GLN A 97 31.35 -41.70 5.82
C GLN A 97 31.34 -40.23 5.38
N ILE A 98 31.29 -39.92 4.08
CA ILE A 98 31.29 -38.53 3.58
C ILE A 98 29.88 -38.16 3.13
N SER A 99 29.27 -37.18 3.80
CA SER A 99 28.10 -36.48 3.27
C SER A 99 28.58 -35.46 2.22
N TYR A 100 28.36 -35.71 0.93
CA TYR A 100 28.66 -34.77 -0.17
C TYR A 100 27.38 -34.15 -0.74
N PRO A 101 27.45 -32.97 -1.40
CA PRO A 101 26.26 -32.35 -1.97
C PRO A 101 25.75 -33.14 -3.18
N LEU A 102 24.51 -33.63 -3.11
CA LEU A 102 23.85 -34.33 -4.22
C LEU A 102 23.24 -33.31 -5.20
N ALA A 103 24.12 -32.68 -5.99
CA ALA A 103 23.74 -31.78 -7.08
C ALA A 103 23.83 -32.51 -8.43
N VAL A 104 22.71 -32.56 -9.16
CA VAL A 104 22.57 -33.29 -10.44
C VAL A 104 22.20 -32.33 -11.55
N SER A 105 22.78 -32.49 -12.75
CA SER A 105 22.43 -31.67 -13.91
C SER A 105 20.96 -31.85 -14.32
N TYR A 106 20.31 -30.77 -14.77
CA TYR A 106 18.90 -30.82 -15.18
C TYR A 106 18.64 -31.84 -16.31
N GLU A 107 19.55 -31.93 -17.29
CA GLU A 107 19.41 -32.85 -18.42
C GLU A 107 19.42 -34.31 -17.97
N THR A 108 20.28 -34.66 -17.01
CA THR A 108 20.29 -35.99 -16.41
C THR A 108 19.00 -36.26 -15.63
N VAL A 109 18.55 -35.32 -14.79
CA VAL A 109 17.30 -35.48 -14.03
C VAL A 109 16.12 -35.70 -14.98
N LYS A 110 16.04 -34.92 -16.06
CA LYS A 110 14.97 -35.07 -17.06
C LYS A 110 14.99 -36.44 -17.73
N ALA A 111 16.18 -36.96 -18.06
CA ALA A 111 16.33 -38.26 -18.71
C ALA A 111 15.96 -39.44 -17.80
N THR A 112 16.30 -39.35 -16.52
CA THR A 112 16.11 -40.43 -15.54
C THR A 112 14.73 -40.40 -14.88
N CYS A 113 14.29 -39.21 -14.46
CA CYS A 113 13.12 -39.00 -13.62
C CYS A 113 11.91 -38.41 -14.36
N GLY A 114 12.06 -38.06 -15.64
CA GLY A 114 11.04 -37.32 -16.37
C GLY A 114 11.01 -35.83 -16.00
N ALA A 115 9.98 -35.13 -16.51
CA ALA A 115 9.89 -33.68 -16.38
C ALA A 115 9.27 -33.20 -15.05
N THR A 116 8.60 -34.09 -14.31
CA THR A 116 7.73 -33.70 -13.19
C THR A 116 8.21 -34.27 -11.86
N SER A 117 8.13 -33.47 -10.80
CA SER A 117 8.48 -33.88 -9.42
C SER A 117 7.23 -34.14 -8.56
N GLY A 118 6.03 -34.03 -9.14
CA GLY A 118 4.74 -34.01 -8.44
C GLY A 118 4.35 -32.63 -7.84
N LEU A 119 3.06 -32.47 -7.56
CA LEU A 119 2.47 -31.32 -6.85
C LEU A 119 2.66 -31.44 -5.33
N TYR A 120 2.40 -30.36 -4.59
CA TYR A 120 2.41 -30.42 -3.13
C TYR A 120 1.34 -31.36 -2.58
N ALA A 121 1.67 -32.03 -1.47
CA ALA A 121 0.69 -32.79 -0.71
C ALA A 121 -0.42 -31.86 -0.16
N TRP A 122 -1.65 -32.39 -0.05
CA TRP A 122 -2.81 -31.62 0.42
C TRP A 122 -2.57 -30.88 1.74
N ALA A 123 -1.83 -31.48 2.67
CA ALA A 123 -1.50 -30.85 3.95
C ALA A 123 -0.76 -29.50 3.78
N LEU A 124 0.20 -29.43 2.85
CA LEU A 124 0.97 -28.20 2.58
C LEU A 124 0.14 -27.18 1.77
N ILE A 125 -0.70 -27.65 0.85
CA ILE A 125 -1.65 -26.80 0.12
C ILE A 125 -2.64 -26.15 1.11
N SER A 126 -3.23 -26.95 2.01
CA SER A 126 -4.17 -26.49 3.03
C SER A 126 -3.53 -25.50 4.01
N ASP A 127 -2.28 -25.74 4.44
CA ASP A 127 -1.50 -24.81 5.26
C ASP A 127 -1.30 -23.46 4.55
N THR A 128 -0.95 -23.48 3.26
CA THR A 128 -0.77 -22.26 2.45
C THR A 128 -2.10 -21.51 2.24
N LEU A 129 -3.18 -22.24 1.95
CA LEU A 129 -4.52 -21.67 1.74
C LEU A 129 -5.03 -20.95 2.99
N THR A 130 -4.92 -21.60 4.15
CA THR A 130 -5.42 -21.06 5.43
C THR A 130 -4.55 -19.94 5.97
N THR A 131 -3.23 -20.04 5.80
CA THR A 131 -2.28 -19.04 6.32
C THR A 131 -2.26 -17.76 5.48
N TRP A 132 -2.33 -17.87 4.15
CA TRP A 132 -2.15 -16.71 3.27
C TRP A 132 -3.35 -16.41 2.40
N ILE A 133 -3.89 -17.41 1.69
CA ILE A 133 -4.91 -17.13 0.66
C ILE A 133 -6.21 -16.61 1.28
N LEU A 134 -6.70 -17.23 2.35
CA LEU A 134 -7.93 -16.78 3.03
C LEU A 134 -7.77 -15.36 3.64
N PRO A 135 -6.69 -15.04 4.39
CA PRO A 135 -6.48 -13.67 4.88
C PRO A 135 -6.32 -12.62 3.77
N LEU A 136 -5.54 -12.93 2.73
CA LEU A 136 -5.35 -12.04 1.60
C LEU A 136 -6.66 -11.80 0.85
N PHE A 137 -7.48 -12.85 0.67
CA PHE A 137 -8.81 -12.72 0.08
C PHE A 137 -9.71 -11.84 0.95
N GLY A 138 -9.70 -12.02 2.28
CA GLY A 138 -10.42 -11.17 3.23
C GLY A 138 -10.03 -9.69 3.11
N LEU A 139 -8.73 -9.41 2.95
CA LEU A 139 -8.21 -8.06 2.70
C LEU A 139 -8.69 -7.49 1.36
N ILE A 140 -8.70 -8.30 0.28
CA ILE A 140 -9.20 -7.88 -1.03
C ILE A 140 -10.71 -7.60 -0.97
N VAL A 141 -11.52 -8.45 -0.32
CA VAL A 141 -12.96 -8.23 -0.17
C VAL A 141 -13.24 -6.96 0.65
N SER A 142 -12.39 -6.66 1.62
CA SER A 142 -12.47 -5.46 2.45
C SER A 142 -12.20 -4.16 1.69
N LEU A 143 -11.60 -4.24 0.50
CA LEU A 143 -11.34 -3.07 -0.32
C LEU A 143 -12.65 -2.31 -0.63
N PRO A 144 -12.53 -1.00 -0.85
CA PRO A 144 -13.69 -0.14 -1.01
C PRO A 144 -14.31 -0.27 -2.40
N TRP A 145 -15.02 -1.37 -2.67
CA TRP A 145 -15.73 -1.62 -3.93
C TRP A 145 -16.92 -0.67 -4.15
N GLY A 146 -17.18 -0.35 -5.42
CA GLY A 146 -18.36 0.43 -5.82
C GLY A 146 -19.55 -0.50 -6.05
N SER A 147 -20.74 -0.09 -5.63
CA SER A 147 -21.98 -0.82 -5.93
C SER A 147 -22.39 -0.59 -7.39
N ASN A 148 -23.09 -1.55 -7.99
CA ASN A 148 -23.79 -1.42 -9.28
C ASN A 148 -22.94 -1.18 -10.55
N GLY A 149 -21.65 -1.54 -10.56
CA GLY A 149 -20.75 -1.34 -11.70
C GLY A 149 -19.77 -2.48 -11.94
N ARG A 150 -20.25 -3.70 -12.26
CA ARG A 150 -19.44 -4.93 -12.36
C ARG A 150 -18.15 -4.76 -13.17
N GLY A 151 -18.23 -4.19 -14.38
CA GLY A 151 -17.05 -3.97 -15.23
C GLY A 151 -16.07 -2.93 -14.68
N HIS A 152 -16.59 -1.88 -14.03
CA HIS A 152 -15.73 -0.90 -13.37
C HIS A 152 -15.01 -1.50 -12.16
N THR A 153 -15.68 -2.33 -11.37
CA THR A 153 -15.07 -3.02 -10.22
C THR A 153 -13.91 -3.92 -10.66
N ILE A 154 -14.09 -4.71 -11.73
CA ILE A 154 -13.03 -5.58 -12.28
C ILE A 154 -11.82 -4.76 -12.75
N LEU A 155 -12.04 -3.65 -13.46
CA LEU A 155 -10.94 -2.76 -13.88
C LEU A 155 -10.19 -2.15 -12.69
N MET A 156 -10.86 -1.94 -11.55
CA MET A 156 -10.20 -1.47 -10.33
C MET A 156 -9.36 -2.55 -9.66
N ILE A 157 -9.79 -3.82 -9.71
CA ILE A 157 -8.95 -4.95 -9.25
C ILE A 157 -7.63 -4.95 -10.03
N PHE A 158 -7.68 -4.90 -11.36
CA PHE A 158 -6.47 -4.87 -12.19
C PHE A 158 -5.59 -3.66 -11.90
N ARG A 159 -6.18 -2.50 -11.63
CA ARG A 159 -5.40 -1.31 -11.30
C ARG A 159 -4.70 -1.41 -9.95
N TRP A 160 -5.43 -1.79 -8.91
CA TRP A 160 -4.91 -1.90 -7.54
C TRP A 160 -3.90 -3.04 -7.39
N ILE A 161 -4.17 -4.20 -7.99
CA ILE A 161 -3.30 -5.38 -7.88
C ILE A 161 -2.19 -5.38 -8.94
N GLY A 162 -2.47 -4.93 -10.15
CA GLY A 162 -1.49 -4.90 -11.24
C GLY A 162 -0.57 -3.69 -11.24
N SER A 163 -0.98 -2.59 -10.61
CA SER A 163 -0.15 -1.39 -10.40
C SER A 163 -0.34 -0.79 -9.00
N PRO A 164 -0.04 -1.56 -7.92
CA PRO A 164 -0.13 -1.05 -6.57
C PRO A 164 0.76 0.18 -6.38
N PHE A 165 1.87 0.29 -7.12
CA PHE A 165 2.81 1.41 -7.05
C PHE A 165 2.16 2.73 -7.47
N ALA A 166 1.52 2.74 -8.64
CA ALA A 166 0.78 3.91 -9.11
C ALA A 166 -0.39 4.21 -8.16
N SER A 167 -1.15 3.20 -7.77
CA SER A 167 -2.33 3.36 -6.90
C SER A 167 -1.99 3.96 -5.54
N LEU A 168 -0.97 3.43 -4.85
CA LEU A 168 -0.48 3.93 -3.58
C LEU A 168 0.02 5.37 -3.68
N THR A 169 0.66 5.75 -4.78
CA THR A 169 1.15 7.13 -4.98
C THR A 169 0.01 8.15 -4.88
N TYR A 170 -1.13 7.89 -5.54
CA TYR A 170 -2.31 8.77 -5.46
C TYR A 170 -3.01 8.70 -4.10
N ILE A 171 -3.06 7.52 -3.48
CA ILE A 171 -3.67 7.35 -2.16
C ILE A 171 -2.87 8.13 -1.11
N PHE A 172 -1.53 8.02 -1.12
CA PHE A 172 -0.65 8.76 -0.21
C PHE A 172 -0.76 10.27 -0.40
N TRP A 173 -0.92 10.73 -1.65
CA TRP A 173 -1.21 12.13 -1.93
C TRP A 173 -2.52 12.60 -1.29
N ASN A 174 -3.60 11.82 -1.45
CA ASN A 174 -4.89 12.15 -0.84
C ASN A 174 -4.82 12.14 0.69
N LEU A 175 -4.18 11.13 1.29
CA LEU A 175 -4.00 11.05 2.75
C LEU A 175 -3.26 12.28 3.29
N ARG A 176 -2.24 12.76 2.56
CA ARG A 176 -1.56 14.01 2.92
C ARG A 176 -2.49 15.22 2.84
N ALA A 177 -3.31 15.32 1.80
CA ALA A 177 -4.25 16.43 1.68
C ALA A 177 -5.24 16.45 2.85
N ILE A 178 -5.77 15.28 3.24
CA ILE A 178 -6.65 15.14 4.41
C ILE A 178 -5.90 15.48 5.71
N GLY A 179 -4.66 15.03 5.86
CA GLY A 179 -3.83 15.34 7.03
C GLY A 179 -3.56 16.84 7.18
N ARG A 180 -3.32 17.55 6.08
CA ARG A 180 -3.20 19.02 6.07
C ARG A 180 -4.52 19.68 6.46
N ALA A 181 -5.64 19.25 5.87
CA ALA A 181 -6.96 19.77 6.22
C ALA A 181 -7.28 19.58 7.71
N ALA A 182 -6.92 18.43 8.30
CA ALA A 182 -7.09 18.20 9.74
C ALA A 182 -6.22 19.12 10.61
N ILE A 183 -5.01 19.46 10.17
CA ILE A 183 -4.15 20.42 10.87
C ILE A 183 -4.75 21.82 10.81
N LEU A 184 -5.21 22.26 9.64
CA LEU A 184 -5.85 23.57 9.49
C LEU A 184 -7.17 23.65 10.26
N ALA A 185 -7.98 22.59 10.25
CA ALA A 185 -9.18 22.52 11.08
C ALA A 185 -8.85 22.70 12.58
N ASP A 186 -7.80 22.05 13.09
CA ASP A 186 -7.34 22.23 14.47
C ASP A 186 -6.85 23.67 14.75
N LEU A 187 -6.20 24.35 13.79
CA LEU A 187 -5.79 25.76 13.93
C LEU A 187 -6.99 26.72 14.06
N GLY A 188 -8.12 26.42 13.40
CA GLY A 188 -9.34 27.22 13.49
C GLY A 188 -10.08 27.10 14.83
N THR A 189 -9.67 26.15 15.68
CA THR A 189 -10.40 25.83 16.90
C THR A 189 -9.66 26.36 18.13
N PRO A 190 -10.36 27.05 19.04
CA PRO A 190 -9.74 27.56 20.26
C PRO A 190 -9.20 26.42 21.13
N ARG A 191 -8.21 26.75 21.97
CA ARG A 191 -7.78 25.85 23.04
C ARG A 191 -8.60 26.19 24.28
N PRO A 192 -9.17 25.18 24.97
CA PRO A 192 -9.73 25.44 26.28
C PRO A 192 -8.62 26.02 27.17
N PRO A 193 -8.93 27.02 28.01
CA PRO A 193 -7.97 27.60 28.93
C PRO A 193 -7.35 26.48 29.77
N ARG A 194 -6.04 26.57 30.00
CA ARG A 194 -5.32 25.61 30.85
C ARG A 194 -5.82 25.81 32.28
N LYS A 195 -6.83 25.04 32.70
CA LYS A 195 -7.32 25.04 34.09
C LYS A 195 -6.11 24.90 35.03
N SER A 196 -5.99 25.81 35.99
CA SER A 196 -4.89 25.79 36.97
C SER A 196 -4.93 24.48 37.77
N LYS A 197 -3.81 24.09 38.41
CA LYS A 197 -3.83 22.92 39.31
C LYS A 197 -4.90 23.06 40.40
N THR A 198 -5.17 24.30 40.82
CA THR A 198 -6.21 24.67 41.79
C THR A 198 -7.62 24.42 41.26
N GLN A 199 -7.94 24.89 40.05
CA GLN A 199 -9.25 24.61 39.41
C GLN A 199 -9.48 23.13 39.13
N ARG A 200 -8.42 22.36 38.83
CA ARG A 200 -8.53 20.90 38.68
C ARG A 200 -8.78 20.19 40.01
N LYS A 201 -8.38 20.80 41.11
CA LYS A 201 -8.62 20.29 42.46
C LYS A 201 -10.05 20.63 42.89
N GLU A 202 -10.48 21.89 42.71
CA GLU A 202 -11.86 22.33 42.96
C GLU A 202 -12.89 21.52 42.18
N ILE A 203 -12.70 21.28 40.88
CA ILE A 203 -13.65 20.47 40.10
C ILE A 203 -13.66 19.01 40.56
N ARG A 204 -12.50 18.47 40.99
CA ARG A 204 -12.42 17.11 41.53
C ARG A 204 -13.07 17.04 42.90
N ASP A 205 -12.96 18.09 43.70
CA ASP A 205 -13.56 18.20 45.02
C ASP A 205 -15.09 18.39 44.88
N GLU A 206 -15.58 19.19 43.92
CA GLU A 206 -17.01 19.32 43.55
C GLU A 206 -17.59 18.00 43.03
N GLU A 207 -16.91 17.31 42.10
CA GLU A 207 -17.36 16.01 41.55
C GLU A 207 -17.38 14.91 42.63
N ASN A 208 -16.49 14.99 43.63
CA ASN A 208 -16.52 14.11 44.80
C ASN A 208 -17.64 14.48 45.80
N ILE A 209 -17.98 15.77 45.95
CA ILE A 209 -19.09 16.22 46.79
C ILE A 209 -20.44 15.78 46.21
N GLU A 210 -20.65 15.89 44.89
CA GLU A 210 -21.86 15.38 44.22
C GLU A 210 -22.01 13.84 44.33
N LEU A 211 -20.89 13.11 44.32
CA LEU A 211 -20.86 11.66 44.53
C LEU A 211 -21.14 11.26 46.00
N ASP A 212 -20.73 12.08 46.97
CA ASP A 212 -21.03 11.87 48.38
C ASP A 212 -22.48 12.26 48.73
N GLU A 213 -23.04 13.33 48.13
CA GLU A 213 -24.44 13.73 48.33
C GLU A 213 -25.43 12.70 47.74
N THR A 214 -25.12 12.12 46.57
CA THR A 214 -25.95 11.05 45.98
C THR A 214 -25.89 9.71 46.75
N SER A 215 -24.93 9.56 47.68
CA SER A 215 -24.82 8.38 48.53
C SER A 215 -25.61 8.48 49.84
N ASN A 216 -26.14 9.67 50.18
CA ASN A 216 -26.64 9.96 51.54
C ASN A 216 -28.08 10.52 51.62
N GLU A 217 -28.94 10.24 50.65
CA GLU A 217 -30.39 10.43 50.80
C GLU A 217 -31.14 9.08 50.75
N GLY A 218 -31.29 8.49 51.92
CA GLY A 218 -32.33 7.51 52.20
C GLY A 218 -33.67 8.19 52.48
N GLN A 219 -34.36 8.70 51.45
CA GLN A 219 -35.79 8.95 51.57
C GLN A 219 -36.46 8.93 50.19
N ARG A 220 -37.41 8.00 50.01
CA ARG A 220 -38.14 7.74 48.76
C ARG A 220 -39.35 8.68 48.68
N PRO A 221 -39.49 9.57 47.68
CA PRO A 221 -40.77 10.18 47.35
C PRO A 221 -41.44 9.45 46.18
N SER A 222 -42.76 9.44 46.22
CA SER A 222 -43.73 8.76 45.36
C SER A 222 -43.77 9.21 43.90
N GLU A 223 -44.20 8.29 43.01
CA GLU A 223 -44.29 8.35 41.54
C GLU A 223 -45.26 9.38 40.94
N GLU A 224 -45.44 10.58 41.50
CA GLU A 224 -46.47 11.54 41.03
C GLU A 224 -45.99 12.99 40.77
N GLN A 225 -44.70 13.20 40.45
CA GLN A 225 -44.22 14.49 39.93
C GLN A 225 -43.39 14.35 38.65
N LEU A 226 -43.70 13.34 37.83
CA LEU A 226 -43.25 13.27 36.44
C LEU A 226 -44.20 14.08 35.57
N GLU A 227 -44.13 15.41 35.63
CA GLU A 227 -44.51 16.26 34.49
C GLU A 227 -44.13 17.72 34.76
N ARG A 228 -43.27 18.24 33.87
CA ARG A 228 -43.05 19.67 33.58
C ARG A 228 -42.02 20.41 34.45
N GLU A 229 -40.76 19.97 34.40
CA GLU A 229 -39.65 20.92 34.29
C GLU A 229 -39.15 20.94 32.84
N PRO A 230 -39.02 22.11 32.19
CA PRO A 230 -38.33 22.19 30.92
C PRO A 230 -36.86 21.84 31.17
N GLU A 231 -36.30 20.89 30.41
CA GLU A 231 -34.85 20.71 30.38
C GLU A 231 -34.18 22.07 30.25
N PRO A 232 -33.10 22.36 31.00
CA PRO A 232 -32.36 23.59 30.79
C PRO A 232 -31.90 23.57 29.34
N VAL A 233 -32.40 24.52 28.55
CA VAL A 233 -31.98 24.77 27.18
C VAL A 233 -30.45 24.79 27.21
N GLU A 234 -29.80 23.75 26.66
CA GLU A 234 -28.34 23.68 26.54
C GLU A 234 -27.89 24.98 25.87
N ALA A 235 -27.35 25.90 26.66
CA ALA A 235 -26.77 27.12 26.14
C ALA A 235 -25.68 26.70 25.14
N GLN A 236 -25.91 26.99 23.86
CA GLN A 236 -24.98 26.66 22.79
C GLN A 236 -23.64 27.32 23.10
N ASP A 237 -22.66 26.52 23.55
CA ASP A 237 -21.29 26.97 23.73
C ASP A 237 -20.80 27.57 22.39
N PRO A 238 -20.48 28.87 22.30
CA PRO A 238 -20.06 29.50 21.04
C PRO A 238 -18.82 28.83 20.44
N ASP A 239 -17.99 28.18 21.26
CA ASP A 239 -16.85 27.40 20.78
C ASP A 239 -17.31 26.13 20.04
N ASN A 240 -18.49 25.57 20.33
CA ASN A 240 -19.07 24.41 19.62
C ASN A 240 -19.47 24.79 18.21
N GLU A 241 -20.10 25.94 18.04
CA GLU A 241 -20.56 26.42 16.74
C GLU A 241 -19.38 26.71 15.81
N ILE A 242 -18.37 27.43 16.32
CA ILE A 242 -17.12 27.69 15.59
C ILE A 242 -16.44 26.36 15.23
N PHE A 243 -16.34 25.43 16.18
CA PHE A 243 -15.75 24.11 15.92
C PHE A 243 -16.51 23.34 14.84
N SER A 244 -17.85 23.32 14.90
CA SER A 244 -18.66 22.61 13.91
C SER A 244 -18.51 23.22 12.53
N SER A 245 -18.61 24.55 12.41
CA SER A 245 -18.46 25.27 11.14
C SER A 245 -17.10 24.98 10.48
N VAL A 246 -16.00 25.11 11.22
CA VAL A 246 -14.65 24.81 10.71
C VAL A 246 -14.51 23.34 10.31
N ARG A 247 -15.03 22.42 11.14
CA ARG A 247 -15.01 20.99 10.85
C ARG A 247 -15.81 20.64 9.59
N ASP A 248 -16.94 21.30 9.36
CA ASP A 248 -17.81 21.10 8.20
C ASP A 248 -17.10 21.51 6.90
N SER A 249 -16.51 22.70 6.85
CA SER A 249 -15.78 23.20 5.69
C SER A 249 -14.63 22.27 5.27
N PHE A 250 -13.78 21.86 6.21
CA PHE A 250 -12.65 20.99 5.90
C PHE A 250 -13.05 19.55 5.59
N ALA A 251 -14.12 19.02 6.21
CA ALA A 251 -14.64 17.71 5.88
C ALA A 251 -15.18 17.67 4.44
N ILE A 252 -15.97 18.68 4.03
CA ILE A 252 -16.48 18.79 2.65
C ILE A 252 -15.32 18.95 1.67
N LEU A 253 -14.31 19.79 1.98
CA LEU A 253 -13.13 19.95 1.12
C LEU A 253 -12.39 18.62 0.86
N CYS A 254 -12.23 17.81 1.90
CA CYS A 254 -11.62 16.48 1.79
C CYS A 254 -12.44 15.55 0.88
N VAL A 255 -13.77 15.66 0.91
CA VAL A 255 -14.66 14.87 0.04
C VAL A 255 -14.62 15.39 -1.40
N MET A 256 -14.69 16.70 -1.62
CA MET A 256 -14.55 17.33 -2.95
C MET A 256 -13.26 16.89 -3.66
N ASN A 257 -12.17 16.70 -2.91
CA ASN A 257 -10.88 16.22 -3.45
C ASN A 257 -10.98 14.88 -4.19
N GLN A 258 -11.95 14.05 -3.84
CA GLN A 258 -12.15 12.70 -4.37
C GLN A 258 -13.00 12.67 -5.64
N TYR A 259 -13.53 13.83 -6.06
CA TYR A 259 -14.37 13.95 -7.24
C TYR A 259 -13.65 14.67 -8.38
N LYS A 260 -13.98 14.22 -9.59
CA LYS A 260 -13.50 14.82 -10.84
C LYS A 260 -14.37 16.03 -11.17
N LEU A 261 -13.72 17.14 -11.51
CA LEU A 261 -14.40 18.31 -12.08
C LEU A 261 -14.97 18.02 -13.48
N SER A 262 -16.14 18.59 -13.76
CA SER A 262 -16.78 18.48 -15.08
C SER A 262 -15.93 19.13 -16.17
N SER A 263 -15.72 18.41 -17.27
CA SER A 263 -14.98 18.98 -18.42
C SER A 263 -15.77 20.00 -19.22
N ARG A 264 -17.05 20.20 -18.89
CA ARG A 264 -17.98 21.12 -19.57
C ARG A 264 -18.16 22.43 -18.81
N LEU A 265 -17.51 22.61 -17.65
CA LEU A 265 -17.57 23.85 -16.87
C LEU A 265 -16.98 25.01 -17.70
N PRO A 266 -17.78 26.02 -18.10
CA PRO A 266 -17.32 27.13 -18.93
C PRO A 266 -16.59 28.21 -18.11
N MET A 267 -16.08 27.89 -16.93
CA MET A 267 -15.46 28.86 -16.02
C MET A 267 -13.93 28.78 -16.02
N SER A 268 -13.29 29.86 -15.57
CA SER A 268 -11.85 29.89 -15.36
C SER A 268 -11.48 29.13 -14.07
N GLU A 269 -10.23 28.70 -13.96
CA GLU A 269 -9.73 28.01 -12.76
C GLU A 269 -9.73 28.93 -11.53
N SER A 270 -9.43 30.23 -11.70
CA SER A 270 -9.47 31.21 -10.61
C SER A 270 -10.89 31.43 -10.09
N THR A 271 -11.88 31.53 -10.98
CA THR A 271 -13.31 31.63 -10.61
C THR A 271 -13.80 30.37 -9.91
N LEU A 272 -13.34 29.18 -10.32
CA LEU A 272 -13.71 27.94 -9.66
C LEU A 272 -13.18 27.87 -8.23
N ARG A 273 -11.93 28.29 -8.01
CA ARG A 273 -11.34 28.34 -6.67
C ARG A 273 -12.06 29.33 -5.77
N GLU A 274 -12.40 30.50 -6.29
CA GLU A 274 -13.21 31.51 -5.61
C GLU A 274 -14.56 30.92 -5.18
N ASN A 275 -15.29 30.30 -6.11
CA ASN A 275 -16.58 29.69 -5.80
C ASN A 275 -16.49 28.59 -4.73
N ILE A 276 -15.41 27.79 -4.75
CA ILE A 276 -15.16 26.77 -3.72
C ILE A 276 -14.84 27.42 -2.36
N LEU A 277 -14.05 28.49 -2.32
CA LEU A 277 -13.75 29.23 -1.08
C LEU A 277 -15.01 29.87 -0.51
N THR A 278 -15.84 30.49 -1.36
CA THR A 278 -17.14 31.07 -0.99
C THR A 278 -18.05 30.00 -0.40
N ALA A 279 -18.22 28.86 -1.09
CA ALA A 279 -19.10 27.77 -0.63
C ALA A 279 -18.66 27.21 0.73
N LEU A 280 -17.35 27.13 0.99
CA LEU A 280 -16.81 26.41 2.14
C LEU A 280 -16.55 27.31 3.35
N PHE A 281 -16.06 28.53 3.18
CA PHE A 281 -15.49 29.31 4.29
C PHE A 281 -16.16 30.65 4.55
N LEU A 282 -16.91 31.22 3.60
CA LEU A 282 -17.59 32.49 3.83
C LEU A 282 -18.91 32.28 4.59
N ASP A 283 -19.29 33.33 5.33
CA ASP A 283 -20.57 33.45 6.02
C ASP A 283 -21.64 34.03 5.07
N ASP A 284 -22.92 33.83 5.39
CA ASP A 284 -24.06 34.21 4.54
C ASP A 284 -24.02 35.67 4.08
N ASP A 285 -23.74 36.59 5.01
CA ASP A 285 -23.69 38.04 4.77
C ASP A 285 -22.53 38.43 3.84
N VAL A 286 -21.37 37.81 4.03
CA VAL A 286 -20.16 38.12 3.27
C VAL A 286 -20.23 37.51 1.86
N ALA A 287 -20.84 36.32 1.74
CA ALA A 287 -21.06 35.68 0.46
C ALA A 287 -22.20 36.32 -0.33
N GLY A 288 -23.10 37.08 0.32
CA GLY A 288 -24.34 37.57 -0.28
C GLY A 288 -25.30 36.44 -0.68
N LYS A 289 -25.22 35.30 0.00
CA LYS A 289 -25.98 34.07 -0.28
C LYS A 289 -26.72 33.61 0.97
N PRO A 290 -28.00 33.99 1.16
CA PRO A 290 -28.73 33.63 2.37
C PRO A 290 -28.91 32.11 2.47
N GLY A 291 -28.66 31.54 3.64
CA GLY A 291 -28.84 30.11 3.92
C GLY A 291 -27.66 29.22 3.52
N LEU A 292 -26.54 29.79 3.07
CA LEU A 292 -25.35 29.03 2.65
C LEU A 292 -24.73 28.23 3.80
N VAL A 293 -24.56 28.84 4.98
CA VAL A 293 -24.00 28.20 6.18
C VAL A 293 -24.87 27.04 6.65
N LYS A 294 -26.20 27.24 6.68
CA LYS A 294 -27.16 26.19 7.05
C LYS A 294 -27.12 25.02 6.06
N HIS A 295 -27.05 25.31 4.76
CA HIS A 295 -26.95 24.27 3.72
C HIS A 295 -25.60 23.53 3.78
N ARG A 296 -24.50 24.25 4.02
CA ARG A 296 -23.16 23.67 4.25
C ARG A 296 -23.16 22.70 5.43
N ALA A 297 -23.75 23.08 6.56
CA ALA A 297 -23.88 22.22 7.74
C ALA A 297 -24.71 20.97 7.42
N HIS A 298 -25.84 21.12 6.73
CA HIS A 298 -26.68 20.00 6.30
C HIS A 298 -25.91 19.01 5.41
N VAL A 299 -25.20 19.51 4.40
CA VAL A 299 -24.37 18.69 3.50
C VAL A 299 -23.25 17.97 4.28
N ALA A 300 -22.60 18.65 5.22
CA ALA A 300 -21.55 18.04 6.05
C ALA A 300 -22.08 16.92 6.95
N VAL A 301 -23.25 17.11 7.57
CA VAL A 301 -23.91 16.10 8.41
C VAL A 301 -24.29 14.88 7.57
N GLU A 302 -24.91 15.08 6.40
CA GLU A 302 -25.28 13.99 5.49
C GLU A 302 -24.06 13.20 5.00
N ILE A 303 -22.99 13.89 4.58
CA ILE A 303 -21.74 13.23 4.15
C ILE A 303 -21.15 12.35 5.28
N ARG A 304 -21.20 12.81 6.54
CA ARG A 304 -20.70 12.02 7.68
C ARG A 304 -21.59 10.83 8.01
N ARG A 305 -22.91 10.96 7.86
CA ARG A 305 -23.87 9.84 8.03
C ARG A 305 -23.57 8.72 7.04
N PHE A 306 -23.28 9.07 5.78
CA PHE A 306 -22.96 8.11 4.72
C PHE A 306 -21.51 7.63 4.69
N ARG A 307 -20.70 7.88 5.73
CA ARG A 307 -19.33 7.35 5.79
C ARG A 307 -19.32 5.87 6.17
N LYS A 308 -18.54 5.05 5.46
CA LYS A 308 -18.48 3.60 5.69
C LYS A 308 -17.88 3.32 7.07
N ARG A 309 -18.64 2.67 7.96
CA ARG A 309 -18.19 2.25 9.31
C ARG A 309 -17.41 0.93 9.33
N GLY A 310 -17.06 0.38 8.17
CA GLY A 310 -16.39 -0.92 8.02
C GLY A 310 -14.90 -0.95 8.40
N VAL A 311 -14.43 -0.05 9.27
CA VAL A 311 -13.01 -0.02 9.69
C VAL A 311 -12.69 -1.15 10.66
N VAL A 312 -13.65 -1.58 11.50
CA VAL A 312 -13.42 -2.64 12.49
C VAL A 312 -13.10 -3.99 11.85
N PRO A 313 -13.88 -4.52 10.87
CA PRO A 313 -13.52 -5.76 10.18
C PRO A 313 -12.15 -5.69 9.50
N VAL A 314 -11.79 -4.51 8.99
CA VAL A 314 -10.51 -4.28 8.32
C VAL A 314 -9.36 -4.35 9.31
N LEU A 315 -9.49 -3.72 10.48
CA LEU A 315 -8.49 -3.81 11.54
C LEU A 315 -8.31 -5.25 12.02
N ALA A 316 -9.39 -6.04 12.10
CA ALA A 316 -9.31 -7.45 12.41
C ALA A 316 -8.56 -8.24 11.32
N SER A 317 -8.88 -8.02 10.04
CA SER A 317 -8.16 -8.67 8.93
C SER A 317 -6.68 -8.26 8.84
N LEU A 318 -6.36 -6.99 9.10
CA LEU A 318 -4.98 -6.51 9.18
C LEU A 318 -4.23 -7.16 10.35
N GLY A 319 -4.86 -7.20 11.52
CA GLY A 319 -4.29 -7.88 12.70
C GLY A 319 -4.02 -9.35 12.42
N TRP A 320 -4.99 -10.06 11.80
CA TRP A 320 -4.83 -11.45 11.43
C TRP A 320 -3.68 -11.69 10.44
N TYR A 321 -3.51 -10.81 9.43
CA TYR A 321 -2.37 -10.89 8.52
C TYR A 321 -1.03 -10.79 9.26
N PHE A 322 -0.88 -9.83 10.19
CA PHE A 322 0.37 -9.70 10.96
C PHE A 322 0.59 -10.85 11.94
N CYS A 323 -0.46 -11.40 12.54
CA CYS A 323 -0.38 -12.60 13.36
C CYS A 323 0.08 -13.82 12.54
N ALA A 324 -0.55 -14.05 11.37
CA ALA A 324 -0.16 -15.11 10.45
C ALA A 324 1.30 -14.97 9.98
N LEU A 325 1.72 -13.72 9.72
CA LEU A 325 3.10 -13.39 9.37
C LEU A 325 4.09 -13.71 10.50
N ALA A 326 3.77 -13.35 11.74
CA ALA A 326 4.61 -13.65 12.90
C ALA A 326 4.73 -15.16 13.15
N ILE A 327 3.60 -15.89 13.09
CA ILE A 327 3.59 -17.36 13.24
C ILE A 327 4.43 -18.02 12.13
N SER A 328 4.30 -17.54 10.89
CA SER A 328 5.05 -18.07 9.75
C SER A 328 6.55 -17.82 9.87
N MET A 329 6.96 -16.66 10.40
CA MET A 329 8.38 -16.39 10.71
C MET A 329 8.91 -17.37 11.74
N LEU A 330 8.17 -17.60 12.84
CA LEU A 330 8.56 -18.56 13.88
C LEU A 330 8.68 -19.99 13.32
N LYS A 331 7.75 -20.40 12.46
CA LYS A 331 7.76 -21.72 11.81
C LYS A 331 9.00 -21.91 10.93
N VAL A 332 9.42 -20.89 10.19
CA VAL A 332 10.60 -20.95 9.31
C VAL A 332 11.90 -21.08 10.10
N PHE A 333 12.02 -20.44 11.26
CA PHE A 333 13.20 -20.60 12.13
C PHE A 333 13.18 -21.91 12.94
N GLY A 334 12.02 -22.55 13.09
CA GLY A 334 11.91 -23.89 13.68
C GLY A 334 12.37 -25.01 12.75
N ASP A 335 12.19 -24.85 11.43
CA ASP A 335 12.52 -25.86 10.41
C ASP A 335 13.44 -25.28 9.33
N VAL A 336 14.62 -24.82 9.77
CA VAL A 336 15.61 -24.18 8.89
C VAL A 336 16.17 -25.18 7.88
N GLY A 337 16.18 -24.78 6.61
CA GLY A 337 16.64 -25.59 5.47
C GLY A 337 15.52 -26.29 4.71
N ASN A 338 14.27 -26.30 5.23
CA ASN A 338 13.13 -26.79 4.48
C ASN A 338 12.66 -25.75 3.46
N ASN A 339 12.93 -26.00 2.18
CA ASN A 339 12.58 -25.06 1.11
C ASN A 339 11.07 -24.79 1.05
N SER A 340 10.22 -25.79 1.33
CA SER A 340 8.76 -25.64 1.24
C SER A 340 8.21 -24.61 2.23
N THR A 341 8.72 -24.59 3.46
CA THR A 341 8.30 -23.65 4.52
C THR A 341 8.79 -22.24 4.20
N ALA A 342 10.03 -22.08 3.75
CA ALA A 342 10.58 -20.79 3.34
C ALA A 342 9.83 -20.18 2.16
N HIS A 343 9.44 -20.99 1.16
CA HIS A 343 8.66 -20.50 0.02
C HIS A 343 7.20 -20.19 0.39
N ASN A 344 6.62 -20.90 1.35
CA ASN A 344 5.31 -20.54 1.91
C ASN A 344 5.38 -19.14 2.58
N LEU A 345 6.40 -18.87 3.40
CA LEU A 345 6.63 -17.53 3.96
C LEU A 345 6.88 -16.47 2.88
N ALA A 346 7.62 -16.80 1.82
CA ALA A 346 7.90 -15.88 0.72
C ALA A 346 6.61 -15.38 0.02
N LEU A 347 5.54 -16.18 -0.02
CA LEU A 347 4.23 -15.75 -0.52
C LEU A 347 3.62 -14.62 0.33
N GLY A 348 3.68 -14.78 1.66
CA GLY A 348 3.22 -13.76 2.59
C GLY A 348 3.99 -12.45 2.47
N LEU A 349 5.32 -12.56 2.35
CA LEU A 349 6.25 -11.44 2.14
C LEU A 349 6.03 -10.75 0.79
N LEU A 350 5.79 -11.51 -0.29
CA LEU A 350 5.46 -10.99 -1.62
C LEU A 350 4.22 -10.09 -1.57
N MET A 351 3.24 -10.46 -0.75
CA MET A 351 1.97 -9.75 -0.58
C MET A 351 1.99 -8.72 0.57
N GLY A 352 3.16 -8.44 1.16
CA GLY A 352 3.32 -7.53 2.30
C GLY A 352 2.86 -6.08 2.06
N TRP A 353 2.78 -5.67 0.79
CA TRP A 353 2.26 -4.36 0.41
C TRP A 353 0.73 -4.25 0.46
N LEU A 354 0.00 -5.37 0.40
CA LEU A 354 -1.47 -5.38 0.34
C LEU A 354 -2.12 -4.80 1.62
N PRO A 355 -1.69 -5.15 2.85
CA PRO A 355 -2.16 -4.49 4.07
C PRO A 355 -2.04 -2.96 4.04
N VAL A 356 -0.94 -2.43 3.51
CA VAL A 356 -0.73 -0.98 3.38
C VAL A 356 -1.72 -0.39 2.37
N LEU A 357 -1.90 -1.04 1.22
CA LEU A 357 -2.87 -0.59 0.22
C LEU A 357 -4.30 -0.59 0.76
N VAL A 358 -4.70 -1.66 1.44
CA VAL A 358 -6.06 -1.80 1.98
C VAL A 358 -6.32 -0.75 3.06
N SER A 359 -5.43 -0.64 4.05
CA SER A 359 -5.57 0.35 5.13
C SER A 359 -5.66 1.78 4.58
N THR A 360 -4.77 2.14 3.66
CA THR A 360 -4.71 3.50 3.11
C THR A 360 -5.87 3.80 2.16
N ALA A 361 -6.30 2.84 1.33
CA ALA A 361 -7.47 3.00 0.45
C ALA A 361 -8.79 3.18 1.23
N ILE A 362 -8.89 2.55 2.41
CA ILE A 362 -10.06 2.67 3.28
C ILE A 362 -10.07 4.01 3.99
N ILE A 363 -8.91 4.49 4.47
CA ILE A 363 -8.78 5.84 5.02
C ILE A 363 -9.12 6.88 3.97
N ASP A 364 -8.72 6.66 2.71
CA ASP A 364 -9.11 7.49 1.57
C ASP A 364 -10.56 7.25 1.10
N ARG A 365 -11.38 6.34 1.67
CA ARG A 365 -12.81 6.28 1.31
C ARG A 365 -13.63 7.19 2.22
N ASN A 366 -14.30 8.19 1.65
CA ASN A 366 -15.21 9.04 2.44
C ASN A 366 -16.70 8.66 2.35
N SER A 367 -17.22 8.22 1.19
CA SER A 367 -18.66 7.93 1.04
C SER A 367 -18.99 6.47 0.71
N VAL A 368 -20.09 5.96 1.27
CA VAL A 368 -20.69 4.66 0.90
C VAL A 368 -21.36 4.78 -0.46
N ASP A 369 -22.21 5.80 -0.64
CA ASP A 369 -22.85 6.15 -1.91
C ASP A 369 -22.16 7.35 -2.56
N SER A 370 -21.38 7.08 -3.61
CA SER A 370 -20.65 8.11 -4.33
C SER A 370 -21.54 8.98 -5.22
N GLU A 371 -22.70 8.47 -5.67
CA GLU A 371 -23.61 9.20 -6.56
C GLU A 371 -24.48 10.17 -5.76
N HIS A 372 -24.98 9.74 -4.59
CA HIS A 372 -25.72 10.64 -3.70
C HIS A 372 -24.83 11.79 -3.20
N VAL A 373 -23.59 11.50 -2.78
CA VAL A 373 -22.65 12.56 -2.35
C VAL A 373 -22.30 13.51 -3.50
N LYS A 374 -22.25 13.03 -4.75
CA LYS A 374 -22.09 13.91 -5.92
C LYS A 374 -23.25 14.92 -6.04
N VAL A 375 -24.49 14.47 -5.84
CA VAL A 375 -25.69 15.34 -5.85
C VAL A 375 -25.60 16.38 -4.74
N LEU A 376 -25.25 15.97 -3.51
CA LEU A 376 -25.08 16.90 -2.39
C LEU A 376 -24.00 17.96 -2.67
N LEU A 377 -22.86 17.55 -3.23
CA LEU A 377 -21.78 18.49 -3.58
C LEU A 377 -22.19 19.47 -4.68
N ASN A 378 -22.91 19.03 -5.70
CA ASN A 378 -23.38 19.92 -6.76
C ASN A 378 -24.47 20.87 -6.25
N SER A 379 -25.40 20.41 -5.41
CA SER A 379 -26.40 21.26 -4.76
C SER A 379 -25.76 22.36 -3.89
N LEU A 380 -24.64 22.07 -3.21
CA LEU A 380 -23.90 23.11 -2.49
C LEU A 380 -23.27 24.14 -3.45
N MET A 381 -22.75 23.68 -4.59
CA MET A 381 -22.12 24.56 -5.57
C MET A 381 -23.14 25.41 -6.35
N GLU A 382 -24.36 24.91 -6.56
CA GLU A 382 -25.47 25.65 -7.18
C GLU A 382 -25.85 26.91 -6.40
N MET A 383 -25.66 26.93 -5.08
CA MET A 383 -25.85 28.13 -4.25
C MET A 383 -24.88 29.26 -4.64
N VAL A 384 -23.70 28.91 -5.18
CA VAL A 384 -22.63 29.86 -5.49
C VAL A 384 -22.58 30.19 -6.99
N HIS A 385 -22.96 29.27 -7.87
CA HIS A 385 -22.97 29.51 -9.32
C HIS A 385 -24.12 28.83 -10.08
N ASN A 386 -24.53 29.39 -11.21
CA ASN A 386 -25.61 28.88 -12.09
C ASN A 386 -25.16 27.73 -13.03
N HIS A 387 -24.51 26.70 -12.51
CA HIS A 387 -24.14 25.53 -13.31
C HIS A 387 -24.55 24.24 -12.63
N ASP A 388 -25.26 23.40 -13.38
CA ASP A 388 -25.89 22.17 -12.89
C ASP A 388 -24.89 21.08 -12.45
N VAL A 389 -23.66 21.08 -12.99
CA VAL A 389 -22.68 20.01 -12.71
C VAL A 389 -21.26 20.53 -12.58
N THR A 390 -20.79 20.63 -11.33
CA THR A 390 -19.39 20.93 -11.00
C THR A 390 -18.56 19.68 -10.81
N PHE A 391 -19.06 18.74 -10.01
CA PHE A 391 -18.44 17.45 -9.75
C PHE A 391 -19.15 16.35 -10.56
N ALA A 392 -18.38 15.66 -11.40
CA ALA A 392 -18.90 14.73 -12.39
C ALA A 392 -18.86 13.26 -11.93
N LYS A 393 -17.71 12.78 -11.43
CA LYS A 393 -17.51 11.36 -11.10
C LYS A 393 -16.54 11.18 -9.94
N PHE A 394 -16.81 10.18 -9.10
CA PHE A 394 -15.89 9.75 -8.06
C PHE A 394 -14.62 9.09 -8.65
N VAL A 395 -13.46 9.56 -8.19
CA VAL A 395 -12.14 9.19 -8.71
C VAL A 395 -11.07 9.03 -7.62
N GLY A 396 -11.43 9.13 -6.34
CA GLY A 396 -10.54 8.87 -5.20
C GLY A 396 -9.93 7.47 -5.21
N GLN A 397 -9.04 7.18 -4.24
CA GLN A 397 -8.41 5.86 -4.05
C GLN A 397 -7.51 5.42 -5.21
N GLY A 398 -6.91 6.40 -5.89
CA GLY A 398 -6.10 6.16 -7.08
C GLY A 398 -6.86 5.55 -8.25
N ARG A 399 -8.20 5.55 -8.28
CA ARG A 399 -9.01 4.92 -9.35
C ARG A 399 -8.80 5.53 -10.73
N ARG A 400 -8.33 6.78 -10.79
CA ARG A 400 -8.05 7.48 -12.04
C ARG A 400 -6.61 7.95 -12.06
N ARG A 401 -5.94 7.75 -13.19
CA ARG A 401 -4.59 8.27 -13.43
C ARG A 401 -4.60 9.79 -13.47
N TRP A 402 -3.52 10.36 -12.95
CA TRP A 402 -3.24 11.78 -12.96
C TRP A 402 -4.38 12.63 -12.38
N HIS A 403 -4.95 12.23 -11.24
CA HIS A 403 -5.97 13.00 -10.52
C HIS A 403 -5.40 13.48 -9.18
N TYR A 404 -5.40 14.81 -8.95
CA TYR A 404 -4.77 15.44 -7.77
C TYR A 404 -5.77 16.18 -6.87
N GLY A 405 -7.04 16.24 -7.30
CA GLY A 405 -8.14 16.83 -6.57
C GLY A 405 -8.01 18.35 -6.34
N VAL A 406 -9.04 18.94 -5.74
CA VAL A 406 -9.13 20.40 -5.51
C VAL A 406 -8.56 20.86 -4.17
N ALA A 407 -8.31 19.95 -3.22
CA ALA A 407 -7.94 20.34 -1.86
C ALA A 407 -6.53 20.94 -1.79
N HIS A 408 -5.56 20.40 -2.51
CA HIS A 408 -4.18 20.88 -2.41
C HIS A 408 -4.02 22.38 -2.75
N PRO A 409 -4.56 22.90 -3.87
CA PRO A 409 -4.56 24.33 -4.17
C PRO A 409 -5.26 25.17 -3.10
N ILE A 410 -6.47 24.76 -2.67
CA ILE A 410 -7.26 25.50 -1.68
C ILE A 410 -6.49 25.61 -0.36
N LEU A 411 -5.99 24.49 0.16
CA LEU A 411 -5.19 24.45 1.38
C LEU A 411 -3.91 25.29 1.27
N SER A 412 -3.26 25.29 0.10
CA SER A 412 -2.03 26.04 -0.11
C SER A 412 -2.27 27.56 -0.24
N MET A 413 -3.45 27.98 -0.70
CA MET A 413 -3.85 29.40 -0.65
C MET A 413 -4.12 29.85 0.79
N LEU A 414 -4.85 29.04 1.57
CA LEU A 414 -5.13 29.34 2.97
C LEU A 414 -3.85 29.44 3.82
N GLU A 415 -2.84 28.62 3.52
CA GLU A 415 -1.54 28.65 4.22
C GLU A 415 -0.64 29.85 3.84
N ARG A 416 -0.97 30.62 2.79
CA ARG A 416 -0.12 31.71 2.28
C ARG A 416 0.00 32.89 3.25
N TYR A 417 -0.96 33.07 4.15
CA TYR A 417 -1.04 34.24 5.04
C TYR A 417 -0.59 33.86 6.47
N PRO A 418 0.71 33.65 6.74
CA PRO A 418 1.19 33.16 8.03
C PRO A 418 0.86 34.11 9.18
N ASN A 419 0.82 35.42 8.91
CA ASN A 419 0.47 36.44 9.90
C ASN A 419 -0.96 36.29 10.43
N SER A 420 -1.85 35.70 9.62
CA SER A 420 -3.25 35.43 9.97
C SER A 420 -3.46 34.04 10.58
N LEU A 421 -2.41 33.21 10.68
CA LEU A 421 -2.49 31.84 11.22
C LEU A 421 -2.26 31.76 12.74
N GLN A 422 -2.61 32.81 13.49
CA GLN A 422 -2.63 32.77 14.95
C GLN A 422 -3.90 32.08 15.44
N ARG A 423 -3.79 31.10 16.33
CA ARG A 423 -4.96 30.39 16.88
C ARG A 423 -5.78 31.30 17.79
N PRO A 424 -7.13 31.27 17.74
CA PRO A 424 -7.95 30.58 16.75
C PRO A 424 -7.98 31.34 15.41
N VAL A 425 -7.82 30.62 14.30
CA VAL A 425 -7.82 31.22 12.96
C VAL A 425 -9.26 31.46 12.49
N ASN A 426 -9.59 32.70 12.15
CA ASN A 426 -10.84 33.03 11.48
C ASN A 426 -10.71 32.72 9.97
N TRP A 427 -11.19 31.54 9.58
CA TRP A 427 -11.09 31.06 8.19
C TRP A 427 -11.93 31.88 7.20
N ALA A 428 -13.04 32.47 7.61
CA ALA A 428 -13.85 33.35 6.76
C ALA A 428 -13.06 34.59 6.33
N ARG A 429 -12.35 35.22 7.28
CA ARG A 429 -11.47 36.36 7.00
C ARG A 429 -10.33 35.96 6.06
N VAL A 430 -9.65 34.84 6.33
CA VAL A 430 -8.54 34.36 5.49
C VAL A 430 -9.02 34.03 4.08
N ALA A 431 -10.18 33.37 3.95
CA ALA A 431 -10.77 33.05 2.66
C ALA A 431 -11.16 34.30 1.87
N LYS A 432 -11.73 35.32 2.52
CA LYS A 432 -12.03 36.61 1.89
C LYS A 432 -10.78 37.27 1.32
N VAL A 433 -9.70 37.35 2.12
CA VAL A 433 -8.41 37.87 1.63
C VAL A 433 -7.88 37.06 0.44
N CYS A 434 -8.01 35.72 0.46
CA CYS A 434 -7.61 34.89 -0.67
C CYS A 434 -8.42 35.17 -1.95
N ILE A 435 -9.70 35.53 -1.81
CA ILE A 435 -10.60 35.87 -2.90
C ILE A 435 -10.27 37.27 -3.44
N ASP A 436 -10.08 38.26 -2.56
CA ASP A 436 -9.74 39.63 -2.93
C ASP A 436 -8.37 39.69 -3.64
N ASP A 437 -7.41 38.90 -3.15
CA ASP A 437 -6.06 38.79 -3.71
C ASP A 437 -5.98 37.87 -4.96
N ASN A 438 -7.10 37.31 -5.47
CA ASN A 438 -7.16 36.24 -6.50
C ASN A 438 -6.61 36.69 -7.87
N LEU A 439 -5.31 36.98 -7.91
CA LEU A 439 -4.55 37.59 -8.99
C LEU A 439 -4.49 36.64 -10.19
N PRO A 440 -4.91 37.07 -11.39
CA PRO A 440 -4.84 36.29 -12.62
C PRO A 440 -3.41 36.19 -13.23
N GLY A 441 -2.37 36.66 -12.53
CA GLY A 441 -1.01 36.86 -13.07
C GLY A 441 -0.01 35.68 -12.95
N HIS A 442 1.22 35.91 -13.43
CA HIS A 442 2.32 34.93 -13.62
C HIS A 442 2.76 34.17 -12.33
N GLY A 443 2.43 34.69 -11.14
CA GLY A 443 2.62 34.04 -9.84
C GLY A 443 1.62 32.90 -9.52
N SER A 444 0.65 32.64 -10.40
CA SER A 444 -0.36 31.58 -10.28
C SER A 444 0.16 30.16 -10.54
N ARG A 445 1.37 30.01 -11.10
CA ARG A 445 1.96 28.69 -11.43
C ARG A 445 2.06 27.74 -10.23
N THR A 446 2.24 28.27 -9.02
CA THR A 446 2.36 27.47 -7.78
C THR A 446 1.03 27.08 -7.14
N PHE A 447 -0.10 27.56 -7.66
CA PHE A 447 -1.44 27.39 -7.05
C PHE A 447 -2.49 26.87 -8.01
N SER A 448 -2.06 26.33 -9.15
CA SER A 448 -2.99 25.67 -10.05
C SER A 448 -3.49 24.35 -9.44
N ILE A 449 -4.76 24.03 -9.69
CA ILE A 449 -5.36 22.70 -9.54
C ILE A 449 -4.52 21.62 -10.24
N ASN A 450 -3.70 22.02 -11.22
CA ASN A 450 -2.80 21.18 -11.99
C ASN A 450 -1.31 21.33 -11.60
N TYR A 451 -0.99 21.79 -10.38
CA TYR A 451 0.40 22.01 -9.95
C TYR A 451 1.13 20.71 -9.60
N PHE A 452 2.33 20.52 -10.19
CA PHE A 452 3.26 19.45 -9.81
C PHE A 452 4.00 19.80 -8.52
N SER A 453 3.74 19.05 -7.45
CA SER A 453 4.45 19.24 -6.19
C SER A 453 5.68 18.33 -6.12
N LYS A 454 6.82 18.86 -5.65
CA LYS A 454 8.02 18.05 -5.36
C LYS A 454 7.74 16.92 -4.35
N TRP A 455 6.71 17.08 -3.53
CA TRP A 455 6.26 16.06 -2.58
C TRP A 455 5.73 14.79 -3.24
N GLU A 456 5.34 14.87 -4.50
CA GLU A 456 4.92 13.69 -5.27
C GLU A 456 6.06 12.70 -5.41
N PHE A 457 7.30 13.17 -5.56
CA PHE A 457 8.47 12.30 -5.59
C PHE A 457 8.62 11.52 -4.27
N VAL A 458 8.34 12.16 -3.13
CA VAL A 458 8.39 11.50 -1.81
C VAL A 458 7.30 10.43 -1.69
N HIS A 459 6.08 10.73 -2.13
CA HIS A 459 4.97 9.76 -2.11
C HIS A 459 5.20 8.59 -3.07
N MET A 460 5.75 8.88 -4.25
CA MET A 460 6.18 7.88 -5.21
C MET A 460 7.27 6.99 -4.61
N LEU A 461 8.33 7.57 -4.04
CA LEU A 461 9.39 6.80 -3.39
C LEU A 461 8.84 5.95 -2.25
N ALA A 462 7.94 6.49 -1.42
CA ALA A 462 7.29 5.73 -0.35
C ALA A 462 6.44 4.56 -0.89
N ALA A 463 5.69 4.79 -1.97
CA ALA A 463 4.90 3.75 -2.62
C ALA A 463 5.79 2.66 -3.23
N TRP A 464 6.87 3.05 -3.90
CA TRP A 464 7.85 2.10 -4.45
C TRP A 464 8.56 1.34 -3.35
N LEU A 465 9.01 1.97 -2.27
CA LEU A 465 9.64 1.29 -1.14
C LEU A 465 8.69 0.27 -0.49
N THR A 466 7.40 0.60 -0.38
CA THR A 466 6.40 -0.31 0.19
C THR A 466 6.29 -1.60 -0.61
N ILE A 467 6.21 -1.52 -1.95
CA ILE A 467 6.05 -2.70 -2.81
C ILE A 467 7.39 -3.34 -3.12
N GLY A 468 8.36 -2.52 -3.49
CA GLY A 468 9.72 -2.91 -3.85
C GLY A 468 10.37 -3.71 -2.73
N MET A 469 10.35 -3.23 -1.48
CA MET A 469 10.98 -3.95 -0.38
C MET A 469 10.23 -5.23 -0.02
N SER A 470 8.89 -5.25 -0.12
CA SER A 470 8.11 -6.48 0.05
C SER A 470 8.48 -7.57 -0.96
N VAL A 471 8.48 -7.21 -2.25
CA VAL A 471 8.73 -8.15 -3.35
C VAL A 471 10.21 -8.51 -3.44
N LEU A 472 11.13 -7.55 -3.23
CA LEU A 472 12.57 -7.81 -3.23
C LEU A 472 12.99 -8.74 -2.11
N GLY A 473 12.38 -8.65 -0.91
CA GLY A 473 12.67 -9.60 0.16
C GLY A 473 12.21 -11.03 -0.18
N ALA A 474 11.01 -11.19 -0.76
CA ALA A 474 10.52 -12.49 -1.24
C ALA A 474 11.35 -13.06 -2.40
N TRP A 475 11.76 -12.20 -3.33
CA TRP A 475 12.69 -12.52 -4.42
C TRP A 475 14.05 -12.94 -3.88
N TYR A 476 14.61 -12.20 -2.91
CA TYR A 476 15.92 -12.48 -2.34
C TYR A 476 15.96 -13.84 -1.65
N ILE A 477 14.90 -14.21 -0.93
CA ILE A 477 14.73 -15.56 -0.38
C ILE A 477 14.72 -16.56 -1.54
N SER A 478 13.82 -16.40 -2.51
CA SER A 478 13.64 -17.39 -3.58
C SER A 478 14.82 -17.50 -4.54
N TYR A 479 15.65 -16.45 -4.66
CA TYR A 479 16.85 -16.43 -5.49
C TYR A 479 18.03 -17.13 -4.82
N ASN A 480 18.17 -16.99 -3.50
CA ASN A 480 19.29 -17.55 -2.74
C ASN A 480 18.96 -18.90 -2.09
N THR A 481 17.68 -19.30 -2.03
CA THR A 481 17.30 -20.66 -1.62
C THR A 481 17.79 -21.65 -2.69
N PRO A 482 18.52 -22.71 -2.33
CA PRO A 482 19.06 -23.65 -3.30
C PRO A 482 17.96 -24.31 -4.15
N THR A 483 18.10 -24.36 -5.48
CA THR A 483 19.25 -23.90 -6.30
C THR A 483 19.23 -22.38 -6.54
N VAL A 484 20.40 -21.75 -6.41
CA VAL A 484 20.54 -20.30 -6.52
C VAL A 484 20.36 -19.88 -7.99
N GLY A 485 19.57 -18.83 -8.21
CA GLY A 485 19.40 -18.26 -9.54
C GLY A 485 17.97 -17.80 -9.86
N LEU A 486 17.74 -17.50 -11.14
CA LEU A 486 16.42 -17.18 -11.65
C LEU A 486 15.70 -18.47 -12.05
N GLY A 487 15.12 -19.15 -11.07
CA GLY A 487 14.08 -20.15 -11.31
C GLY A 487 12.75 -19.50 -11.67
N CYS A 488 11.74 -20.31 -12.02
CA CYS A 488 10.40 -19.79 -12.36
C CYS A 488 9.83 -18.91 -11.24
N ARG A 489 10.05 -19.30 -9.97
CA ARG A 489 9.55 -18.56 -8.80
C ARG A 489 10.20 -17.19 -8.66
N SER A 490 11.52 -17.13 -8.53
CA SER A 490 12.25 -15.85 -8.40
C SER A 490 12.07 -14.98 -9.64
N PHE A 491 12.05 -15.56 -10.84
CA PHE A 491 11.74 -14.83 -12.08
C PHE A 491 10.34 -14.21 -12.06
N SER A 492 9.32 -14.95 -11.61
CA SER A 492 7.94 -14.44 -11.54
C SER A 492 7.81 -13.23 -10.60
N TYR A 493 8.51 -13.24 -9.46
CA TYR A 493 8.53 -12.13 -8.50
C TYR A 493 9.22 -10.91 -9.10
N ALA A 494 10.37 -11.11 -9.75
CA ALA A 494 11.09 -10.05 -10.43
C ALA A 494 10.27 -9.44 -11.58
N MET A 495 9.61 -10.28 -12.39
CA MET A 495 8.75 -9.83 -13.49
C MET A 495 7.58 -8.98 -12.99
N PHE A 496 6.91 -9.39 -11.91
CA PHE A 496 5.87 -8.57 -11.28
C PHE A 496 6.41 -7.20 -10.82
N LEU A 497 7.56 -7.18 -10.14
CA LEU A 497 8.18 -5.94 -9.66
C LEU A 497 8.58 -5.00 -10.81
N VAL A 498 9.16 -5.55 -11.88
CA VAL A 498 9.56 -4.79 -13.07
C VAL A 498 8.33 -4.18 -13.75
N CYS A 499 7.26 -4.96 -13.96
CA CYS A 499 6.00 -4.46 -14.54
C CYS A 499 5.38 -3.36 -13.67
N CYS A 500 5.33 -3.55 -12.35
CA CYS A 500 4.83 -2.54 -11.42
C CYS A 500 5.68 -1.27 -11.45
N THR A 501 7.01 -1.40 -11.41
CA THR A 501 7.92 -0.25 -11.44
C THR A 501 7.82 0.51 -12.76
N LEU A 502 7.79 -0.20 -13.89
CA LEU A 502 7.63 0.40 -15.22
C LEU A 502 6.34 1.19 -15.33
N THR A 503 5.20 0.63 -14.91
CA THR A 503 3.91 1.32 -15.00
C THR A 503 3.88 2.63 -14.21
N GLY A 504 4.38 2.63 -12.97
CA GLY A 504 4.40 3.87 -12.20
C GLY A 504 5.49 4.86 -12.62
N LEU A 505 6.65 4.41 -13.12
CA LEU A 505 7.67 5.30 -13.70
C LEU A 505 7.15 5.99 -14.97
N VAL A 506 6.43 5.26 -15.82
CA VAL A 506 5.78 5.84 -17.02
C VAL A 506 4.70 6.84 -16.59
N GLU A 507 3.84 6.50 -15.62
CA GLU A 507 2.83 7.44 -15.12
C GLU A 507 3.46 8.74 -14.59
N PHE A 508 4.54 8.62 -13.82
CA PHE A 508 5.27 9.76 -13.26
C PHE A 508 5.98 10.58 -14.34
N SER A 509 6.68 9.93 -15.27
CA SER A 509 7.42 10.62 -16.34
C SER A 509 6.49 11.40 -17.26
N LEU A 510 5.28 10.87 -17.50
CA LEU A 510 4.27 11.53 -18.30
C LEU A 510 3.52 12.63 -17.56
N TYR A 511 3.55 12.64 -16.23
CA TYR A 511 2.82 13.60 -15.42
C TYR A 511 3.14 15.08 -15.77
N PRO A 512 4.40 15.55 -15.72
CA PRO A 512 4.70 16.95 -15.99
C PRO A 512 4.39 17.35 -17.43
N ILE A 513 4.35 16.39 -18.35
CA ILE A 513 4.04 16.61 -19.77
C ILE A 513 2.53 16.74 -19.96
N ILE A 514 1.76 15.81 -19.41
CA ILE A 514 0.31 15.74 -19.57
C ILE A 514 -0.41 16.88 -18.83
N TYR A 515 0.14 17.33 -17.70
CA TYR A 515 -0.51 18.29 -16.79
C TYR A 515 0.07 19.71 -16.80
N ARG A 516 0.98 20.04 -17.72
CA ARG A 516 1.26 21.46 -17.98
C ARG A 516 -0.06 22.17 -18.32
N PRO A 517 -0.40 23.28 -17.64
CA PRO A 517 -1.64 23.98 -17.91
C PRO A 517 -1.60 24.47 -19.36
N VAL A 518 -2.36 23.81 -20.21
CA VAL A 518 -2.62 24.28 -21.57
C VAL A 518 -3.33 25.62 -21.38
N LYS A 519 -2.66 26.74 -21.70
CA LYS A 519 -3.34 28.02 -21.86
C LYS A 519 -4.58 27.74 -22.71
N LYS A 520 -5.76 28.28 -22.36
CA LYS A 520 -6.96 28.21 -23.21
C LYS A 520 -6.65 28.85 -24.58
N LYS A 521 -5.98 28.12 -25.47
CA LYS A 521 -5.99 28.26 -26.91
C LYS A 521 -6.85 27.09 -27.40
N HIS A 522 -7.68 27.33 -28.41
CA HIS A 522 -8.50 26.28 -28.98
C HIS A 522 -7.60 25.11 -29.38
N THR A 523 -8.01 23.88 -29.07
CA THR A 523 -7.23 22.63 -29.26
C THR A 523 -6.73 22.42 -30.71
N GLY A 524 -7.28 23.15 -31.68
CA GLY A 524 -6.79 23.18 -33.07
C GLY A 524 -5.51 24.00 -33.23
N ASP A 525 -5.36 25.13 -32.53
CA ASP A 525 -4.25 26.08 -32.71
C ASP A 525 -2.95 25.59 -32.05
N SER A 526 -3.04 24.87 -30.92
CA SER A 526 -1.88 24.35 -30.19
C SER A 526 -1.13 23.21 -30.91
N LEU A 527 -1.83 22.44 -31.77
CA LEU A 527 -1.21 21.36 -32.54
C LEU A 527 -0.36 21.90 -33.70
N VAL A 528 -0.71 23.07 -34.22
CA VAL A 528 0.01 23.75 -35.31
C VAL A 528 1.25 24.49 -34.76
N GLU A 529 1.18 25.01 -33.52
CA GLU A 529 2.22 25.88 -32.93
C GLU A 529 3.26 25.11 -32.05
N GLU A 530 2.88 24.02 -31.36
CA GLU A 530 3.77 23.29 -30.41
C GLU A 530 4.22 21.88 -30.89
N GLY A 531 3.81 21.45 -32.09
CA GLY A 531 4.25 20.17 -32.69
C GLY A 531 4.04 18.94 -31.80
N PHE A 532 5.11 18.17 -31.55
CA PHE A 532 5.06 16.92 -30.77
C PHE A 532 4.64 17.11 -29.30
N ILE A 533 4.99 18.25 -28.69
CA ILE A 533 4.63 18.54 -27.29
C ILE A 533 3.11 18.75 -27.17
N GLY A 534 2.50 19.45 -28.14
CA GLY A 534 1.05 19.60 -28.25
C GLY A 534 0.33 18.26 -28.45
N TYR A 535 0.94 17.33 -29.19
CA TYR A 535 0.41 15.96 -29.31
C TYR A 535 0.41 15.20 -27.98
N LEU A 536 1.51 15.26 -27.20
CA LEU A 536 1.59 14.60 -25.89
C LEU A 536 0.58 15.16 -24.86
N GLN A 537 0.21 16.43 -24.98
CA GLN A 537 -0.81 17.06 -24.12
C GLN A 537 -2.26 16.75 -24.57
N SER A 538 -2.43 16.22 -25.79
CA SER A 538 -3.74 15.96 -26.37
C SER A 538 -4.57 14.94 -25.58
N LYS A 539 -5.90 15.09 -25.63
CA LYS A 539 -6.83 14.10 -25.06
C LYS A 539 -6.67 12.72 -25.73
N ARG A 540 -6.29 12.69 -27.02
CA ARG A 540 -6.07 11.45 -27.79
C ARG A 540 -4.87 10.67 -27.26
N PHE A 541 -3.73 11.32 -27.05
CA PHE A 541 -2.54 10.68 -26.49
C PHE A 541 -2.79 10.14 -25.08
N ARG A 542 -3.39 10.95 -24.20
CA ARG A 542 -3.82 10.52 -22.87
C ARG A 542 -4.70 9.28 -22.89
N GLY A 543 -5.69 9.24 -23.79
CA GLY A 543 -6.58 8.09 -23.96
C GLY A 543 -5.84 6.83 -24.41
N ARG A 544 -4.93 6.96 -25.38
CA ARG A 544 -4.09 5.84 -25.86
C ARG A 544 -3.18 5.31 -24.75
N MET A 545 -2.46 6.19 -24.07
CA MET A 545 -1.54 5.80 -23.02
C MET A 545 -2.24 5.17 -21.81
N ASN A 546 -3.41 5.70 -21.44
CA ASN A 546 -4.25 5.07 -20.42
C ASN A 546 -4.64 3.64 -20.80
N GLY A 547 -4.91 3.38 -22.08
CA GLY A 547 -5.19 2.03 -22.60
C GLY A 547 -3.96 1.11 -22.54
N VAL A 548 -2.77 1.60 -22.91
CA VAL A 548 -1.51 0.84 -22.84
C VAL A 548 -1.18 0.46 -21.40
N LEU A 549 -1.22 1.43 -20.48
CA LEU A 549 -0.96 1.18 -19.06
C LEU A 549 -1.99 0.25 -18.43
N ALA A 550 -3.26 0.33 -18.83
CA ALA A 550 -4.28 -0.62 -18.39
C ALA A 550 -4.00 -2.04 -18.90
N GLY A 551 -3.45 -2.19 -20.11
CA GLY A 551 -2.99 -3.48 -20.61
C GLY A 551 -1.84 -4.06 -19.78
N LEU A 552 -0.85 -3.23 -19.42
CA LEU A 552 0.25 -3.64 -18.54
C LEU A 552 -0.24 -4.03 -17.13
N GLU A 553 -1.21 -3.31 -16.58
CA GLU A 553 -1.86 -3.65 -15.31
C GLU A 553 -2.53 -5.03 -15.35
N VAL A 554 -3.23 -5.34 -16.45
CA VAL A 554 -3.86 -6.67 -16.65
C VAL A 554 -2.78 -7.75 -16.70
N ILE A 555 -1.73 -7.55 -17.50
CA ILE A 555 -0.61 -8.51 -17.61
C ILE A 555 0.05 -8.72 -16.23
N SER A 556 0.39 -7.64 -15.53
CA SER A 556 0.98 -7.69 -14.18
C SER A 556 0.10 -8.45 -13.19
N THR A 557 -1.22 -8.22 -13.24
CA THR A 557 -2.17 -8.94 -12.38
C THR A 557 -2.22 -10.43 -12.72
N ILE A 558 -2.24 -10.79 -14.01
CA ILE A 558 -2.24 -12.18 -14.46
C ILE A 558 -0.96 -12.89 -14.00
N VAL A 559 0.19 -12.23 -14.15
CA VAL A 559 1.48 -12.75 -13.64
C VAL A 559 1.40 -13.04 -12.15
N LEU A 560 0.87 -12.11 -11.35
CA LEU A 560 0.74 -12.31 -9.91
C LEU A 560 -0.24 -13.45 -9.58
N LEU A 561 -1.37 -13.54 -10.26
CA LEU A 561 -2.35 -14.61 -10.03
C LEU A 561 -1.79 -16.00 -10.37
N ILE A 562 -1.09 -16.13 -11.50
CA ILE A 562 -0.40 -17.37 -11.88
C ILE A 562 0.67 -17.72 -10.85
N THR A 563 1.42 -16.72 -10.38
CA THR A 563 2.45 -16.89 -9.35
C THR A 563 1.86 -17.43 -8.06
N ILE A 564 0.77 -16.83 -7.57
CA ILE A 564 0.07 -17.28 -6.36
C ILE A 564 -0.47 -18.70 -6.55
N PHE A 565 -1.08 -18.98 -7.71
CA PHE A 565 -1.62 -20.30 -8.02
C PHE A 565 -0.53 -21.38 -8.03
N MET A 566 0.55 -21.19 -8.80
CA MET A 566 1.66 -22.13 -8.87
C MET A 566 2.40 -22.28 -7.54
N GLN A 567 2.49 -21.23 -6.73
CA GLN A 567 3.03 -21.31 -5.38
C GLN A 567 2.15 -22.16 -4.46
N THR A 568 0.82 -22.03 -4.58
CA THR A 568 -0.14 -22.74 -3.72
C THR A 568 -0.24 -24.21 -4.09
N THR A 569 -0.29 -24.55 -5.37
CA THR A 569 -0.41 -25.95 -5.84
C THR A 569 0.91 -26.70 -5.82
N GLY A 570 2.04 -26.00 -5.77
CA GLY A 570 3.36 -26.61 -5.93
C GLY A 570 3.83 -26.68 -7.39
N GLY A 571 3.18 -25.98 -8.32
CA GLY A 571 3.64 -25.86 -9.71
C GLY A 571 5.03 -25.27 -9.88
N PHE A 572 5.64 -24.65 -8.85
CA PHE A 572 7.07 -24.29 -8.91
C PHE A 572 8.04 -25.43 -8.61
N GLN A 573 7.55 -26.63 -8.24
CA GLN A 573 8.39 -27.79 -7.94
C GLN A 573 8.85 -28.55 -9.18
N TYR A 574 8.21 -28.37 -10.35
CA TYR A 574 8.67 -29.00 -11.60
C TYR A 574 10.19 -28.78 -11.78
N PHE A 575 10.88 -29.83 -12.21
CA PHE A 575 12.35 -29.83 -12.30
C PHE A 575 12.90 -28.68 -13.16
N TRP A 576 12.20 -28.33 -14.25
CA TRP A 576 12.54 -27.16 -15.07
C TRP A 576 12.53 -25.86 -14.25
N CYS A 577 11.53 -25.70 -13.37
CA CYS A 577 11.39 -24.51 -12.53
C CYS A 577 12.36 -24.48 -11.35
N ARG A 578 12.77 -25.65 -10.83
CA ARG A 578 13.78 -25.79 -9.78
C ARG A 578 15.22 -25.69 -10.30
N ALA A 579 15.49 -25.98 -11.57
CA ALA A 579 16.86 -26.00 -12.10
C ALA A 579 17.48 -24.61 -12.32
N SER A 580 16.71 -23.52 -12.12
CA SER A 580 17.19 -22.14 -12.30
C SER A 580 17.86 -21.90 -13.67
N LEU A 581 17.21 -22.37 -14.74
CA LEU A 581 17.73 -22.33 -16.13
C LEU A 581 17.90 -20.91 -16.70
N PHE A 582 17.30 -19.89 -16.06
CA PHE A 582 17.49 -18.52 -16.49
C PHE A 582 18.75 -17.93 -15.83
N GLY A 583 19.77 -17.64 -16.64
CA GLY A 583 21.05 -17.07 -16.21
C GLY A 583 22.19 -18.10 -16.11
N SER A 584 23.41 -17.63 -15.83
CA SER A 584 24.64 -18.46 -15.89
C SER A 584 24.98 -19.24 -14.62
N ARG A 585 24.22 -19.05 -13.53
CA ARG A 585 24.53 -19.60 -12.20
C ARG A 585 23.70 -20.84 -11.82
N GLY A 586 22.81 -21.31 -12.70
CA GLY A 586 21.96 -22.48 -12.48
C GLY A 586 22.24 -23.62 -13.47
N GLY A 587 21.29 -24.55 -13.61
CA GLY A 587 21.39 -25.73 -14.49
C GLY A 587 21.40 -27.08 -13.76
N TYR A 588 21.29 -27.06 -12.43
CA TYR A 588 21.32 -28.25 -11.59
C TYR A 588 20.19 -28.25 -10.56
N ILE A 589 19.96 -29.41 -9.95
CA ILE A 589 18.99 -29.63 -8.88
C ILE A 589 19.70 -30.28 -7.71
N ILE A 590 19.45 -29.78 -6.50
CA ILE A 590 19.97 -30.35 -5.26
C ILE A 590 18.90 -31.26 -4.64
N PHE A 591 19.28 -32.52 -4.37
CA PHE A 591 18.45 -33.56 -3.76
C PHE A 591 18.86 -33.89 -2.31
N ASP A 592 19.56 -32.97 -1.64
CA ASP A 592 20.05 -33.17 -0.27
C ASP A 592 18.97 -33.04 0.81
N THR A 593 19.30 -33.56 2.00
CA THR A 593 18.44 -33.45 3.17
C THR A 593 18.45 -32.03 3.74
N VAL A 594 17.37 -31.66 4.42
CA VAL A 594 17.23 -30.38 5.14
C VAL A 594 18.41 -30.14 6.10
N VAL A 595 18.86 -31.18 6.80
CA VAL A 595 20.01 -31.11 7.73
C VAL A 595 21.30 -30.75 6.99
N PHE A 596 21.53 -31.35 5.82
CA PHE A 596 22.69 -31.05 5.00
C PHE A 596 22.65 -29.61 4.47
N ILE A 597 21.49 -29.17 3.97
CA ILE A 597 21.30 -27.81 3.47
C ILE A 597 21.58 -26.79 4.58
N ASN A 598 21.02 -26.97 5.77
CA ASN A 598 21.25 -26.08 6.90
C ASN A 598 22.72 -26.05 7.37
N ARG A 599 23.46 -27.15 7.19
CA ARG A 599 24.86 -27.25 7.63
C ARG A 599 25.82 -26.50 6.69
N PHE A 600 25.60 -26.57 5.38
CA PHE A 600 26.56 -26.10 4.37
C PHE A 600 26.08 -24.89 3.55
N PHE A 601 24.81 -24.51 3.65
CA PHE A 601 24.29 -23.28 3.06
C PHE A 601 23.87 -22.33 4.18
N ASP A 602 24.29 -21.06 4.10
CA ASP A 602 23.92 -20.01 5.06
C ASP A 602 22.47 -19.51 4.88
N ALA A 603 21.51 -20.43 4.79
CA ALA A 603 20.10 -20.16 4.57
C ALA A 603 19.52 -19.19 5.61
N ILE A 604 19.98 -19.28 6.87
CA ILE A 604 19.55 -18.40 7.98
C ILE A 604 19.81 -16.93 7.64
N MET A 605 20.99 -16.61 7.11
CA MET A 605 21.36 -15.23 6.77
C MET A 605 20.44 -14.69 5.67
N TYR A 606 20.27 -15.45 4.58
CA TYR A 606 19.46 -15.02 3.44
C TYR A 606 17.99 -14.84 3.82
N TRP A 607 17.45 -15.78 4.60
CA TRP A 607 16.06 -15.74 5.05
C TRP A 607 15.83 -14.58 6.01
N THR A 608 16.74 -14.34 6.95
CA THR A 608 16.66 -13.21 7.89
C THR A 608 16.66 -11.88 7.16
N ILE A 609 17.58 -11.67 6.22
CA ILE A 609 17.64 -10.43 5.43
C ILE A 609 16.33 -10.23 4.66
N GLY A 610 15.83 -11.26 3.96
CA GLY A 610 14.60 -11.17 3.19
C GLY A 610 13.37 -10.85 4.05
N ILE A 611 13.26 -11.50 5.21
CA ILE A 611 12.20 -11.28 6.21
C ILE A 611 12.23 -9.84 6.73
N VAL A 612 13.40 -9.38 7.18
CA VAL A 612 13.59 -8.05 7.77
C VAL A 612 13.25 -6.96 6.75
N VAL A 613 13.79 -7.07 5.53
CA VAL A 613 13.56 -6.12 4.44
C VAL A 613 12.08 -6.04 4.05
N SER A 614 11.43 -7.19 3.89
CA SER A 614 10.05 -7.26 3.42
C SER A 614 9.01 -6.88 4.49
N SER A 615 9.34 -7.00 5.79
CA SER A 615 8.39 -6.78 6.87
C SER A 615 8.44 -5.39 7.48
N ILE A 616 9.65 -4.80 7.63
CA ILE A 616 9.80 -3.50 8.30
C ILE A 616 9.08 -2.40 7.52
N VAL A 617 9.29 -2.31 6.21
CA VAL A 617 8.77 -1.18 5.42
C VAL A 617 7.24 -1.18 5.36
N PRO A 618 6.55 -2.29 5.04
CA PRO A 618 5.08 -2.31 5.05
C PRO A 618 4.49 -2.26 6.46
N GLY A 619 5.20 -2.80 7.47
CA GLY A 619 4.82 -2.65 8.87
C GLY A 619 4.78 -1.18 9.27
N VAL A 620 5.84 -0.42 8.98
CA VAL A 620 5.90 1.03 9.19
C VAL A 620 4.83 1.76 8.37
N GLY A 621 4.60 1.36 7.11
CA GLY A 621 3.55 1.92 6.26
C GLY A 621 2.15 1.75 6.85
N THR A 622 1.86 0.58 7.42
CA THR A 622 0.56 0.28 8.03
C THR A 622 0.38 1.04 9.35
N ILE A 623 1.43 1.12 10.17
CA ILE A 623 1.42 1.95 11.40
C ILE A 623 1.21 3.42 11.06
N TRP A 624 1.88 3.92 10.00
CA TRP A 624 1.68 5.29 9.53
C TRP A 624 0.23 5.53 9.08
N ALA A 625 -0.36 4.61 8.32
CA ALA A 625 -1.76 4.70 7.91
C ALA A 625 -2.70 4.74 9.13
N LEU A 626 -2.51 3.84 10.10
CA LEU A 626 -3.29 3.81 11.33
C LEU A 626 -3.17 5.13 12.12
N ARG A 627 -1.95 5.67 12.21
CA ARG A 627 -1.70 6.96 12.83
C ARG A 627 -2.47 8.08 12.12
N GLU A 628 -2.39 8.17 10.79
CA GLU A 628 -3.11 9.19 10.03
C GLU A 628 -4.63 9.09 10.27
N TRP A 629 -5.19 7.89 10.25
CA TRP A 629 -6.59 7.64 10.58
C TRP A 629 -6.99 8.17 11.96
N LEU A 630 -6.20 7.84 12.99
CA LEU A 630 -6.46 8.29 14.36
C LEU A 630 -6.39 9.82 14.47
N THR A 631 -5.40 10.45 13.85
CA THR A 631 -5.21 11.91 13.93
C THR A 631 -6.27 12.71 13.19
N GLN A 632 -6.95 12.11 12.23
CA GLN A 632 -7.97 12.75 11.39
C GLN A 632 -9.40 12.37 11.82
N SER A 633 -9.56 11.46 12.79
CA SER A 633 -10.84 10.88 13.22
C SER A 633 -11.91 11.91 13.60
N PHE A 634 -11.52 13.04 14.21
CA PHE A 634 -12.44 14.08 14.66
C PHE A 634 -13.20 14.78 13.51
N LEU A 635 -12.64 14.85 12.31
CA LEU A 635 -13.30 15.45 11.13
C LEU A 635 -14.55 14.67 10.72
N TRP A 636 -14.55 13.38 11.03
CA TRP A 636 -15.48 12.41 10.48
C TRP A 636 -16.51 11.91 11.49
N SER A 637 -16.41 12.31 12.76
CA SER A 637 -17.38 11.92 13.77
C SER A 637 -18.70 12.67 13.56
N SER A 638 -19.83 11.94 13.59
CA SER A 638 -21.17 12.52 13.40
C SER A 638 -21.59 13.38 14.59
N ASP A 639 -21.17 13.00 15.80
CA ASP A 639 -21.45 13.72 17.04
C ASP A 639 -20.34 14.76 17.30
N VAL A 640 -20.75 15.99 17.60
CA VAL A 640 -19.87 17.13 17.90
C VAL A 640 -19.09 16.88 19.21
N ALA A 641 -19.74 16.32 20.23
CA ALA A 641 -19.11 16.05 21.53
C ALA A 641 -18.03 14.97 21.41
N MET A 642 -18.32 13.87 20.70
CA MET A 642 -17.32 12.86 20.35
C MET A 642 -16.18 13.43 19.50
N ALA A 643 -16.48 14.27 18.51
CA ALA A 643 -15.46 14.91 17.68
C ALA A 643 -14.50 15.77 18.52
N ARG A 644 -15.02 16.58 19.44
CA ARG A 644 -14.21 17.43 20.31
C ARG A 644 -13.34 16.62 21.27
N ARG A 645 -13.89 15.56 21.88
CA ARG A 645 -13.11 14.60 22.68
C ARG A 645 -11.99 13.96 21.85
N GLY A 646 -12.29 13.56 20.61
CA GLY A 646 -11.31 13.06 19.65
C GLY A 646 -10.18 14.07 19.38
N LEU A 647 -10.52 15.33 19.11
CA LEU A 647 -9.54 16.40 18.90
C LEU A 647 -8.66 16.61 20.14
N GLY A 648 -9.25 16.57 21.35
CA GLY A 648 -8.52 16.62 22.61
C GLY A 648 -7.48 15.50 22.75
N ARG A 649 -7.85 14.26 22.41
CA ARG A 649 -6.90 13.11 22.40
C ARG A 649 -5.79 13.31 21.38
N VAL A 650 -6.12 13.81 20.17
CA VAL A 650 -5.12 14.10 19.13
C VAL A 650 -4.13 15.17 19.59
N ARG A 651 -4.59 16.22 20.27
CA ARG A 651 -3.74 17.26 20.86
C ARG A 651 -2.83 16.71 21.96
N ALA A 652 -3.38 15.90 22.87
CA ALA A 652 -2.59 15.25 23.92
C ALA A 652 -1.52 14.32 23.34
N TRP A 653 -1.88 13.50 22.35
CA TRP A 653 -0.97 12.61 21.65
C TRP A 653 0.14 13.39 20.93
N LYS A 654 -0.19 14.44 20.15
CA LYS A 654 0.81 15.30 19.49
C LYS A 654 1.73 15.98 20.50
N GLY A 655 1.19 16.43 21.64
CA GLY A 655 1.96 17.04 22.74
C GLY A 655 2.92 16.06 23.40
N PHE A 656 2.50 14.81 23.64
CA PHE A 656 3.34 13.74 24.16
C PHE A 656 4.52 13.45 23.23
N TRP A 657 4.26 13.22 21.94
CA TRP A 657 5.33 12.97 20.96
C TRP A 657 6.24 14.18 20.74
N TRP A 658 5.72 15.40 20.88
CA TRP A 658 6.54 16.60 20.86
C TRP A 658 7.54 16.65 22.02
N ARG A 659 7.09 16.28 23.23
CA ARG A 659 7.98 16.19 24.41
C ARG A 659 9.00 15.07 24.27
N LEU A 660 8.61 13.91 23.73
CA LEU A 660 9.55 12.80 23.47
C LEU A 660 10.63 13.19 22.45
N ARG A 661 10.28 14.01 21.45
CA ARG A 661 11.21 14.54 20.43
C ARG A 661 12.25 15.51 20.99
N TRP A 662 12.04 16.07 22.19
CA TRP A 662 13.02 16.91 22.88
C TRP A 662 14.14 16.12 23.59
N GLY A 663 14.16 14.78 23.47
CA GLY A 663 15.29 13.93 23.87
C GLY A 663 16.45 13.83 22.86
N GLY A 664 16.42 14.55 21.72
CA GLY A 664 17.55 14.51 20.78
C GLY A 664 17.45 15.51 19.63
N ARG A 665 18.60 16.12 19.27
CA ARG A 665 18.84 17.11 18.20
C ARG A 665 18.44 16.70 16.77
N LEU A 666 17.56 15.72 16.56
CA LEU A 666 17.06 15.32 15.24
C LEU A 666 15.92 16.23 14.79
N ASN A 667 16.32 17.43 14.40
CA ASN A 667 15.49 18.39 13.71
C ASN A 667 15.29 17.93 12.26
N LEU A 668 14.57 16.82 12.03
CA LEU A 668 14.09 16.43 10.70
C LEU A 668 13.06 17.46 10.20
N LYS A 669 13.57 18.60 9.72
CA LYS A 669 12.86 19.57 8.88
C LYS A 669 12.32 18.90 7.60
N TRP A 670 12.97 17.81 7.16
CA TRP A 670 12.61 17.03 5.98
C TRP A 670 11.27 16.28 6.06
N LEU A 671 10.79 15.93 7.26
CA LEU A 671 9.56 15.13 7.42
C LEU A 671 8.29 16.00 7.52
N LYS A 672 8.45 17.32 7.67
CA LYS A 672 7.35 18.29 7.73
C LYS A 672 7.39 19.16 6.48
N GLY A 673 6.75 18.68 5.42
CA GLY A 673 6.55 19.44 4.19
C GLY A 673 5.55 20.57 4.28
N GLY A 674 5.80 21.52 5.18
CA GLY A 674 4.99 22.70 5.41
C GLY A 674 5.33 23.26 6.78
N ILE A 675 5.95 24.44 6.77
CA ILE A 675 6.13 25.47 7.83
C ILE A 675 6.50 24.94 9.23
N GLY A 676 7.51 25.54 9.85
CA GLY A 676 7.97 25.20 11.19
C GLY A 676 6.92 25.48 12.26
N TRP A 677 5.97 24.57 12.46
CA TRP A 677 4.97 24.70 13.53
C TRP A 677 5.55 24.21 14.85
N ARG A 678 5.71 25.14 15.79
CA ARG A 678 5.74 24.86 17.22
C ARG A 678 4.28 24.59 17.66
N PRO A 679 3.99 23.45 18.32
CA PRO A 679 2.65 23.13 18.79
C PRO A 679 2.18 24.08 19.89
#